data_AF-A0AAV5FT39-F1
#
_entry.id   AF-A0AAV5FT39-F1
#
_cell.length_a   1.000
_cell.length_b   1.000
_cell.length_c   1.000
_cell.angle_alpha   90.00
_cell.angle_beta   90.00
_cell.angle_gamma   90.00
#
_symmetry.space_group_name_H-M   'P 1'
#
loop_
_entity.id
_entity.type
_entity.pdbx_description
1 polymer ?
#
loop_
_entity_poly.entity_id
_entity_poly.type
_entity_poly.pdbx_seq_one_letter_code
_entity_poly.pdbx_strand_id
1 'polypeptide(L)'
;MGSMEHYVKKLRHYAGGLPLVTMDYRHYAGGLPLVTMDYGASGGWCRLRASPAPATFTVHPATAYFEFIPLRHSEFTTGADMSCAEAEPIGMTTDVIVGEEYEVVVTTVAGDRILQLGASDQVRVPSEPHADAVLDKNSELDLQLAVNDAAKILAAENLEVTDYTSHADVSSNPGHYIVFWEISGDADDNVFQRYGAATSWTGGFADPGYVGSRKVNAIGPLELQVLQRGAFQKLLRYYHSLGAPVNQFKLPRCVARSNSNVLQILFSNVDKGTRAGLQRVAYIPATNRIELSGLWSLRNGSGSVNMTEKEGKFDGEEVIAELERLTRDAAAVQRETLRRILAENATVVYLQGLGLAGRTDPKSFRACVPLVTHQDLEPYIARIADGDTSAVLTAKPITSISLSSGTTQGKRKYLLFNDELCKLTVHVYRTSFAYRNRAFPVDGGGKALEFIYGSRQFTSKGGLTVTTATTNLYRHEDFKPMTRDIKLPSCSPDEAIFAAPDDFAQSLYCHLLCGLLFAGEVQTVFAMFGHNLVLAFQTLELLWEELCHDIRHGVLSPTRVTTPAVRNAISALLSPAKPALADEVARKCAELMSNNWHGVVPALWPNARYVHSIMTGSMEHYIRNIRHYAGHLPLVAMDYGASEGMIGANVEPTAPPECAAFVIIPDIAYFEFLPLTTKARDGVEAEPVGLTDVAVGEHYEVVMTTFAGLYRYRLGDVVKVTGFYNATPKLRFVSRGSLTLSINVDVNTEHDVQTAVDSAANKVLAPEKLEVVDYTSHADVSSDPGHYVIFLELNAGANDDNVLQRCCDELDHGFVEAGYVSSRKTRAIGPLELRVLKTDTFHKLMHHYLLLGTPVNQFKLPRCITQSISSVLEILSDNVMKVFFSTIYD
;
A
#
# COMPACT_ATOMS: atom_id res chain seq x y z
N MET A 1 39.53 41.97 -16.43
CA MET A 1 38.70 41.37 -17.49
C MET A 1 39.49 40.55 -18.53
N GLY A 2 40.79 40.77 -18.78
CA GLY A 2 41.55 39.99 -19.79
C GLY A 2 42.12 38.63 -19.38
N SER A 3 42.03 38.18 -18.12
CA SER A 3 42.61 36.90 -17.66
C SER A 3 41.59 35.76 -17.49
N MET A 4 40.29 36.05 -17.60
CA MET A 4 39.21 35.09 -17.33
C MET A 4 38.76 34.34 -18.60
N GLU A 5 38.90 34.94 -19.79
CA GLU A 5 38.55 34.30 -21.06
C GLU A 5 39.47 33.13 -21.42
N HIS A 6 40.75 33.15 -21.02
CA HIS A 6 41.67 32.05 -21.30
C HIS A 6 41.36 30.79 -20.47
N TYR A 7 40.78 30.97 -19.27
CA TYR A 7 40.44 29.87 -18.36
C TYR A 7 39.11 29.21 -18.74
N VAL A 8 38.11 30.02 -19.14
CA VAL A 8 36.80 29.52 -19.61
C VAL A 8 36.91 28.72 -20.91
N LYS A 9 37.85 29.07 -21.80
CA LYS A 9 38.10 28.32 -23.04
C LYS A 9 38.70 26.93 -22.80
N LYS A 10 39.55 26.76 -21.78
CA LYS A 10 40.11 25.44 -21.40
C LYS A 10 39.05 24.56 -20.72
N LEU A 11 38.19 25.14 -19.89
CA LEU A 11 37.12 24.42 -19.18
C LEU A 11 36.03 23.89 -20.12
N ARG A 12 35.67 24.63 -21.19
CA ARG A 12 34.74 24.16 -22.22
C ARG A 12 35.23 22.93 -22.99
N HIS A 13 36.54 22.71 -23.08
CA HIS A 13 37.10 21.57 -23.81
C HIS A 13 37.04 20.26 -23.01
N TYR A 14 37.01 20.32 -21.67
CA TYR A 14 36.95 19.13 -20.81
C TYR A 14 35.53 18.70 -20.40
N ALA A 15 34.54 19.61 -20.45
CA ALA A 15 33.21 19.38 -19.88
C ALA A 15 32.11 18.94 -20.87
N GLY A 16 32.46 18.55 -22.10
CA GLY A 16 31.52 17.86 -23.00
C GLY A 16 30.17 18.56 -23.28
N GLY A 17 30.09 19.89 -23.13
CA GLY A 17 28.88 20.66 -23.47
C GLY A 17 27.77 20.78 -22.42
N LEU A 18 28.00 20.47 -21.14
CA LEU A 18 27.03 20.80 -20.07
C LEU A 18 27.14 22.28 -19.61
N PRO A 19 26.04 22.94 -19.18
CA PRO A 19 26.06 24.36 -18.80
C PRO A 19 26.82 24.60 -17.48
N LEU A 20 27.68 25.61 -17.46
CA LEU A 20 28.45 26.05 -16.28
C LEU A 20 27.66 27.12 -15.49
N VAL A 21 27.50 26.90 -14.18
CA VAL A 21 27.01 27.92 -13.22
C VAL A 21 28.06 29.04 -13.13
N THR A 22 27.65 30.29 -13.33
CA THR A 22 28.51 31.47 -13.18
C THR A 22 28.25 32.12 -11.82
N MET A 23 29.25 32.23 -10.96
CA MET A 23 29.19 32.99 -9.71
C MET A 23 29.77 34.38 -9.93
N ASP A 24 29.05 35.42 -9.50
CA ASP A 24 29.50 36.81 -9.59
C ASP A 24 29.95 37.30 -8.21
N TYR A 25 31.15 37.90 -8.13
CA TYR A 25 31.79 38.28 -6.86
C TYR A 25 31.80 39.81 -6.75
N ARG A 26 31.19 40.40 -5.71
CA ARG A 26 31.30 41.85 -5.42
C ARG A 26 32.23 42.10 -4.23
N HIS A 27 33.25 42.92 -4.44
CA HIS A 27 34.25 43.33 -3.46
C HIS A 27 33.68 44.32 -2.44
N TYR A 28 33.89 44.07 -1.14
CA TYR A 28 34.08 45.10 -0.13
C TYR A 28 35.51 45.02 0.40
N ALA A 29 36.11 46.19 0.62
CA ALA A 29 37.55 46.38 0.77
C ALA A 29 38.18 45.61 1.94
N GLY A 30 39.21 44.81 1.66
CA GLY A 30 40.16 44.32 2.66
C GLY A 30 40.65 42.88 2.45
N GLY A 31 41.77 42.71 1.74
CA GLY A 31 42.59 41.49 1.72
C GLY A 31 42.03 40.29 0.92
N LEU A 32 42.88 39.62 0.13
CA LEU A 32 42.53 38.38 -0.58
C LEU A 32 42.53 37.19 0.40
N PRO A 33 41.42 36.46 0.62
CA PRO A 33 41.49 35.13 1.21
C PRO A 33 41.93 34.12 0.15
N LEU A 34 42.87 33.25 0.50
CA LEU A 34 43.30 32.13 -0.33
C LEU A 34 42.17 31.09 -0.33
N VAL A 35 41.61 30.77 -1.50
CA VAL A 35 40.69 29.64 -1.68
C VAL A 35 41.44 28.53 -2.40
N THR A 36 41.60 27.39 -1.74
CA THR A 36 42.15 26.17 -2.34
C THR A 36 41.01 25.21 -2.67
N MET A 37 41.07 24.64 -3.88
CA MET A 37 40.05 23.73 -4.41
C MET A 37 40.71 22.41 -4.80
N ASP A 38 40.37 21.33 -4.11
CA ASP A 38 40.88 19.98 -4.38
C ASP A 38 39.78 19.13 -5.05
N TYR A 39 40.17 18.38 -6.08
CA TYR A 39 39.30 17.45 -6.81
C TYR A 39 39.64 16.00 -6.48
N GLY A 40 38.63 15.22 -6.08
CA GLY A 40 38.75 13.77 -5.92
C GLY A 40 38.51 13.04 -7.25
N ALA A 41 39.50 12.25 -7.70
CA ALA A 41 39.37 11.45 -8.91
C ALA A 41 38.56 10.17 -8.63
N SER A 42 37.22 10.24 -8.73
CA SER A 42 36.28 9.14 -9.08
C SER A 42 34.81 9.33 -8.62
N GLY A 43 34.41 10.49 -8.12
CA GLY A 43 33.00 10.78 -7.81
C GLY A 43 32.80 12.26 -7.59
N GLY A 44 31.80 12.85 -8.24
CA GLY A 44 31.62 14.30 -8.38
C GLY A 44 31.32 15.04 -7.08
N TRP A 45 32.35 15.30 -6.27
CA TRP A 45 32.34 16.26 -5.18
C TRP A 45 33.52 17.23 -5.30
N CYS A 46 33.34 18.45 -4.77
CA CYS A 46 34.34 19.51 -4.70
C CYS A 46 34.49 19.94 -3.23
N ARG A 47 35.74 20.13 -2.76
CA ARG A 47 36.01 20.66 -1.41
C ARG A 47 36.54 22.09 -1.53
N LEU A 48 35.84 23.03 -0.91
CA LEU A 48 36.25 24.43 -0.78
C LEU A 48 36.68 24.72 0.65
N ARG A 49 37.89 25.25 0.85
CA ARG A 49 38.31 25.84 2.12
C ARG A 49 38.43 27.36 1.95
N ALA A 50 37.75 28.11 2.81
CA ALA A 50 37.90 29.56 2.92
C ALA A 50 38.35 29.94 4.34
N SER A 51 39.30 30.88 4.43
CA SER A 51 39.80 31.46 5.69
C SER A 51 38.78 32.45 6.28
N PRO A 52 38.71 32.70 7.61
CA PRO A 52 37.58 33.39 8.22
C PRO A 52 37.65 34.90 7.94
N ALA A 53 36.90 35.33 6.92
CA ALA A 53 36.50 36.71 6.73
C ALA A 53 35.06 36.72 6.17
N PRO A 54 34.19 37.65 6.61
CA PRO A 54 32.79 37.65 6.23
C PRO A 54 32.64 37.90 4.72
N ALA A 55 32.01 36.95 4.02
CA ALA A 55 31.68 37.05 2.59
C ALA A 55 30.17 36.83 2.40
N THR A 56 29.58 37.56 1.45
CA THR A 56 28.15 37.49 1.10
C THR A 56 28.01 36.77 -0.23
N PHE A 57 27.09 35.80 -0.34
CA PHE A 57 26.86 35.01 -1.55
C PHE A 57 25.44 35.22 -2.08
N THR A 58 25.27 35.27 -3.40
CA THR A 58 23.96 35.32 -4.06
C THR A 58 23.82 34.10 -4.97
N VAL A 59 22.76 33.31 -4.78
CA VAL A 59 22.48 32.08 -5.56
C VAL A 59 21.22 32.26 -6.40
N HIS A 60 21.29 31.96 -7.69
CA HIS A 60 20.12 31.91 -8.58
C HIS A 60 19.63 30.47 -8.75
N PRO A 61 18.30 30.25 -8.91
CA PRO A 61 17.72 28.92 -8.87
C PRO A 61 17.98 28.15 -10.17
N ALA A 62 18.84 27.13 -10.10
CA ALA A 62 18.83 25.98 -11.00
C ALA A 62 19.34 24.73 -10.26
N THR A 63 18.47 23.73 -10.12
CA THR A 63 18.72 22.31 -9.77
C THR A 63 20.08 21.97 -9.12
N ALA A 64 20.28 22.37 -7.86
CA ALA A 64 21.28 21.81 -6.95
C ALA A 64 20.87 22.05 -5.49
N TYR A 65 21.01 21.05 -4.63
CA TYR A 65 20.81 21.16 -3.19
C TYR A 65 22.15 21.47 -2.50
N PHE A 66 22.14 22.40 -1.55
CA PHE A 66 23.32 22.75 -0.74
C PHE A 66 23.05 22.36 0.71
N GLU A 67 23.97 21.62 1.33
CA GLU A 67 23.91 21.27 2.74
C GLU A 67 25.14 21.86 3.45
N PHE A 68 24.91 22.62 4.51
CA PHE A 68 25.95 23.26 5.33
C PHE A 68 26.08 22.50 6.65
N ILE A 69 27.25 21.91 6.89
CA ILE A 69 27.50 21.12 8.11
C ILE A 69 28.52 21.87 8.98
N PRO A 70 28.16 22.30 10.21
CA PRO A 70 29.10 22.91 11.15
C PRO A 70 30.01 21.85 11.79
N LEU A 71 31.32 22.14 11.86
CA LEU A 71 32.33 21.22 12.38
C LEU A 71 32.74 21.56 13.82
N ARG A 72 31.92 21.20 14.83
CA ARG A 72 32.34 20.64 16.15
C ARG A 72 31.21 20.57 17.20
N HIS A 73 31.23 19.48 17.97
CA HIS A 73 30.44 19.21 19.17
C HIS A 73 30.98 19.94 20.42
N SER A 74 30.11 20.60 21.20
CA SER A 74 30.29 20.82 22.64
C SER A 74 28.96 21.09 23.38
N GLU A 75 28.95 20.73 24.66
CA GLU A 75 27.84 20.48 25.59
C GLU A 75 26.97 21.68 26.07
N PHE A 76 25.68 21.38 26.33
CA PHE A 76 24.69 21.93 27.28
C PHE A 76 24.45 23.45 27.49
N THR A 77 23.19 23.91 27.42
CA THR A 77 22.27 24.19 28.57
C THR A 77 20.99 24.96 28.14
N THR A 78 19.91 24.78 28.90
CA THR A 78 18.57 25.37 28.79
C THR A 78 18.52 26.88 29.07
N GLY A 79 17.70 27.64 28.34
CA GLY A 79 17.23 28.97 28.77
C GLY A 79 16.70 29.91 27.67
N ALA A 80 15.37 30.10 27.68
CA ALA A 80 14.61 31.30 27.31
C ALA A 80 14.64 31.90 25.87
N ASP A 81 13.43 32.03 25.32
CA ASP A 81 12.89 33.09 24.46
C ASP A 81 13.64 33.51 23.18
N MET A 82 13.14 33.04 22.03
CA MET A 82 12.78 33.96 20.94
C MET A 82 11.48 33.52 20.27
N SER A 83 10.55 34.47 20.20
CA SER A 83 9.22 34.42 19.62
C SER A 83 9.21 33.99 18.16
N CYS A 84 8.25 33.13 17.81
CA CYS A 84 7.81 32.88 16.44
C CYS A 84 7.32 34.19 15.81
N ALA A 85 7.94 34.60 14.71
CA ALA A 85 7.33 35.49 13.72
C ALA A 85 6.81 34.60 12.59
N GLU A 86 5.51 34.68 12.35
CA GLU A 86 4.81 34.07 11.22
C GLU A 86 5.39 34.57 9.90
N ALA A 87 5.65 33.67 8.95
CA ALA A 87 6.11 34.02 7.61
C ALA A 87 5.04 33.61 6.58
N GLU A 88 4.35 34.62 6.04
CA GLU A 88 3.61 34.53 4.78
C GLU A 88 4.57 34.51 3.57
N PRO A 89 4.16 33.97 2.40
CA PRO A 89 5.04 33.77 1.26
C PRO A 89 5.06 34.98 0.32
N ILE A 90 6.10 35.81 0.38
CA ILE A 90 6.49 36.68 -0.74
C ILE A 90 8.01 36.64 -0.89
N GLY A 91 8.50 36.35 -2.10
CA GLY A 91 9.91 36.07 -2.36
C GLY A 91 10.85 37.24 -2.08
N MET A 92 12.01 36.95 -1.47
CA MET A 92 13.25 37.68 -1.67
C MET A 92 14.49 36.91 -1.16
N THR A 93 15.61 37.22 -1.82
CA THR A 93 17.03 36.92 -1.57
C THR A 93 17.41 36.77 -0.09
N THR A 94 18.15 35.71 0.26
CA THR A 94 18.67 35.51 1.63
C THR A 94 20.13 35.96 1.71
N ASP A 95 20.42 37.00 2.48
CA ASP A 95 21.79 37.38 2.86
C ASP A 95 22.20 36.57 4.10
N VAL A 96 23.24 35.73 3.97
CA VAL A 96 23.77 34.95 5.10
C VAL A 96 25.09 35.57 5.55
N ILE A 97 25.15 36.08 6.78
CA ILE A 97 26.38 36.53 7.44
C ILE A 97 26.89 35.37 8.29
N VAL A 98 28.04 34.79 7.92
CA VAL A 98 28.56 33.57 8.56
C VAL A 98 29.92 33.86 9.21
N GLY A 99 30.04 33.52 10.50
CA GLY A 99 31.20 33.82 11.35
C GLY A 99 32.13 32.65 11.74
N GLU A 100 31.89 31.40 11.31
CA GLU A 100 32.75 30.24 11.65
C GLU A 100 32.87 29.23 10.48
N GLU A 101 33.75 28.22 10.56
CA GLU A 101 34.06 27.26 9.48
C GLU A 101 32.91 26.26 9.19
N TYR A 102 32.55 26.07 7.91
CA TYR A 102 31.54 25.10 7.46
C TYR A 102 32.08 24.18 6.36
N GLU A 103 31.57 22.95 6.29
CA GLU A 103 31.73 22.05 5.15
C GLU A 103 30.49 22.18 4.24
N VAL A 104 30.70 22.43 2.94
CA VAL A 104 29.63 22.54 1.94
C VAL A 104 29.74 21.37 0.98
N VAL A 105 28.71 20.53 0.95
CA VAL A 105 28.63 19.38 0.04
C VAL A 105 27.64 19.71 -1.08
N VAL A 106 28.09 19.60 -2.33
CA VAL A 106 27.27 19.85 -3.53
C VAL A 106 27.04 18.52 -4.25
N THR A 107 25.78 18.13 -4.42
CA THR A 107 25.41 16.91 -5.17
C THR A 107 24.56 17.30 -6.38
N THR A 108 25.03 16.97 -7.59
CA THR A 108 24.24 17.15 -8.83
C THR A 108 23.59 15.82 -9.24
N VAL A 109 22.27 15.83 -9.43
CA VAL A 109 21.51 14.71 -10.01
C VAL A 109 21.29 15.01 -11.49
N ALA A 110 21.80 14.16 -12.38
CA ALA A 110 21.50 14.23 -13.82
C ALA A 110 20.56 13.08 -14.21
N GLY A 111 19.36 13.44 -14.67
CA GLY A 111 18.36 12.51 -15.20
C GLY A 111 18.59 12.14 -16.68
N ASP A 112 18.20 10.90 -17.00
CA ASP A 112 17.78 10.32 -18.28
C ASP A 112 18.32 10.90 -19.60
N ARG A 113 19.41 10.30 -20.12
CA ARG A 113 19.61 10.09 -21.57
C ARG A 113 20.40 8.81 -21.86
N ILE A 114 19.79 7.94 -22.66
CA ILE A 114 20.43 6.77 -23.31
C ILE A 114 21.44 7.29 -24.35
N LEU A 115 22.71 6.88 -24.22
CA LEU A 115 23.71 6.96 -25.29
C LEU A 115 24.27 5.57 -25.55
N GLN A 116 23.92 5.05 -26.72
CA GLN A 116 24.42 3.80 -27.29
C GLN A 116 25.76 4.08 -27.99
N LEU A 117 26.85 3.47 -27.54
CA LEU A 117 28.14 3.41 -28.25
C LEU A 117 28.64 1.96 -28.22
N GLY A 118 28.94 1.40 -29.40
CA GLY A 118 29.31 0.00 -29.60
C GLY A 118 30.82 -0.27 -29.73
N ALA A 119 31.14 -1.57 -29.67
CA ALA A 119 32.41 -2.28 -29.95
C ALA A 119 33.59 -1.96 -28.99
N SER A 120 34.45 -2.88 -28.54
CA SER A 120 34.75 -4.29 -28.84
C SER A 120 35.68 -4.83 -27.72
N ASP A 121 35.64 -6.14 -27.48
CA ASP A 121 36.66 -7.00 -26.84
C ASP A 121 37.48 -6.45 -25.64
N GLN A 122 37.22 -6.98 -24.44
CA GLN A 122 38.20 -7.74 -23.64
C GLN A 122 37.62 -8.22 -22.29
N VAL A 123 37.79 -9.52 -22.04
CA VAL A 123 37.69 -10.29 -20.78
C VAL A 123 36.28 -10.44 -20.15
N ARG A 124 35.65 -11.59 -20.45
CA ARG A 124 34.55 -12.16 -19.65
C ARG A 124 35.07 -12.45 -18.23
N VAL A 125 34.67 -11.63 -17.26
CA VAL A 125 34.50 -12.09 -15.88
C VAL A 125 33.23 -12.95 -15.88
N PRO A 126 33.20 -14.15 -15.26
CA PRO A 126 31.97 -14.92 -15.19
C PRO A 126 30.91 -14.06 -14.52
N SER A 127 29.80 -13.83 -15.23
CA SER A 127 28.54 -13.44 -14.63
C SER A 127 28.26 -14.34 -13.42
N GLU A 128 27.60 -13.78 -12.41
CA GLU A 128 27.07 -14.51 -11.25
C GLU A 128 26.62 -15.93 -11.63
N PRO A 129 26.92 -16.94 -10.80
CA PRO A 129 26.67 -18.34 -11.15
C PRO A 129 25.21 -18.50 -11.58
N HIS A 130 25.04 -19.06 -12.79
CA HIS A 130 23.76 -19.41 -13.40
C HIS A 130 22.74 -19.95 -12.39
N ALA A 131 21.49 -19.51 -12.57
CA ALA A 131 20.29 -19.74 -11.79
C ALA A 131 19.81 -21.22 -11.68
N ASP A 132 20.72 -22.16 -11.37
CA ASP A 132 20.41 -23.59 -11.26
C ASP A 132 20.43 -24.12 -9.81
N ALA A 133 20.70 -23.28 -8.81
CA ALA A 133 20.57 -23.66 -7.40
C ALA A 133 20.10 -22.48 -6.53
N VAL A 134 18.86 -22.05 -6.74
CA VAL A 134 18.14 -21.25 -5.74
C VAL A 134 17.39 -22.23 -4.85
N LEU A 135 17.79 -22.35 -3.59
CA LEU A 135 16.92 -22.94 -2.58
C LEU A 135 15.65 -22.07 -2.52
N ASP A 136 14.47 -22.67 -2.47
CA ASP A 136 13.30 -21.88 -2.10
C ASP A 136 13.51 -21.30 -0.68
N LYS A 137 12.85 -20.17 -0.39
CA LYS A 137 13.05 -19.46 0.89
C LYS A 137 12.73 -20.32 2.12
N ASN A 138 11.86 -21.31 1.97
CA ASN A 138 11.47 -22.21 3.07
C ASN A 138 12.59 -23.23 3.34
N SER A 139 13.19 -23.76 2.28
CA SER A 139 14.34 -24.67 2.35
C SER A 139 15.58 -23.98 2.92
N GLU A 140 15.78 -22.70 2.62
CA GLU A 140 16.85 -21.89 3.22
C GLU A 140 16.61 -21.66 4.72
N LEU A 141 15.36 -21.39 5.13
CA LEU A 141 14.98 -21.25 6.53
C LEU A 141 15.12 -22.56 7.32
N ASP A 142 14.69 -23.69 6.75
CA ASP A 142 14.79 -25.01 7.37
C ASP A 142 16.25 -25.47 7.52
N LEU A 143 17.09 -25.21 6.51
CA LEU A 143 18.53 -25.42 6.59
C LEU A 143 19.16 -24.52 7.66
N GLN A 144 18.75 -23.25 7.76
CA GLN A 144 19.24 -22.34 8.79
C GLN A 144 18.82 -22.77 10.20
N LEU A 145 17.59 -23.27 10.38
CA LEU A 145 17.12 -23.82 11.65
C LEU A 145 17.91 -25.07 12.04
N ALA A 146 18.12 -26.00 11.10
CA ALA A 146 18.93 -27.19 11.35
C ALA A 146 20.39 -26.84 11.71
N VAL A 147 20.99 -25.85 11.05
CA VAL A 147 22.34 -25.33 11.38
C VAL A 147 22.35 -24.66 12.76
N ASN A 148 21.31 -23.91 13.12
CA ASN A 148 21.21 -23.26 14.42
C ASN A 148 21.06 -24.27 15.56
N ASP A 149 20.29 -25.33 15.37
CA ASP A 149 20.17 -26.41 16.36
C ASP A 149 21.48 -27.19 16.50
N ALA A 150 22.22 -27.35 15.41
CA ALA A 150 23.58 -27.90 15.47
C ALA A 150 24.56 -27.01 16.22
N ALA A 151 24.51 -25.71 16.00
CA ALA A 151 25.34 -24.75 16.73
C ALA A 151 25.08 -24.81 18.24
N LYS A 152 23.82 -25.04 18.68
CA LYS A 152 23.49 -25.20 20.11
C LYS A 152 24.14 -26.45 20.73
N ILE A 153 24.17 -27.57 20.00
CA ILE A 153 24.75 -28.83 20.48
C ILE A 153 26.29 -28.74 20.52
N LEU A 154 26.90 -28.10 19.52
CA LEU A 154 28.34 -27.86 19.49
C LEU A 154 28.78 -26.87 20.59
N ALA A 155 27.97 -25.86 20.88
CA ALA A 155 28.22 -24.92 21.97
C ALA A 155 28.27 -25.60 23.35
N ALA A 156 27.51 -26.67 23.55
CA ALA A 156 27.56 -27.46 24.80
C ALA A 156 28.91 -28.18 25.01
N GLU A 157 29.71 -28.34 23.95
CA GLU A 157 31.05 -28.93 23.96
C GLU A 157 32.15 -27.86 23.74
N ASN A 158 31.83 -26.57 23.91
CA ASN A 158 32.72 -25.41 23.63
C ASN A 158 33.25 -25.33 22.18
N LEU A 159 32.47 -25.81 21.21
CA LEU A 159 32.78 -25.72 19.78
C LEU A 159 31.80 -24.76 19.10
N GLU A 160 32.30 -23.94 18.18
CA GLU A 160 31.50 -22.99 17.42
C GLU A 160 31.61 -23.28 15.92
N VAL A 161 30.49 -23.19 15.20
CA VAL A 161 30.49 -23.21 13.73
C VAL A 161 30.97 -21.84 13.26
N THR A 162 32.15 -21.79 12.64
CA THR A 162 32.74 -20.53 12.18
C THR A 162 32.16 -20.09 10.84
N ASP A 163 31.83 -21.04 9.96
CA ASP A 163 31.16 -20.78 8.69
C ASP A 163 30.51 -22.04 8.10
N TYR A 164 29.56 -21.85 7.18
CA TYR A 164 28.90 -22.97 6.49
C TYR A 164 28.40 -22.66 5.07
N THR A 165 28.30 -23.72 4.26
CA THR A 165 27.64 -23.73 2.95
C THR A 165 26.97 -25.09 2.72
N SER A 166 26.07 -25.22 1.74
CA SER A 166 25.38 -26.47 1.43
C SER A 166 25.47 -26.84 -0.05
N HIS A 167 25.18 -28.10 -0.37
CA HIS A 167 25.06 -28.62 -1.73
C HIS A 167 23.88 -29.60 -1.78
N ALA A 168 23.09 -29.51 -2.85
CA ALA A 168 22.00 -30.44 -3.11
C ALA A 168 22.51 -31.63 -3.94
N ASP A 169 22.66 -32.80 -3.32
CA ASP A 169 23.01 -34.03 -4.04
C ASP A 169 21.75 -34.73 -4.56
N VAL A 170 21.55 -34.59 -5.87
CA VAL A 170 20.49 -35.24 -6.64
C VAL A 170 20.93 -36.53 -7.34
N SER A 171 22.17 -36.98 -7.11
CA SER A 171 22.67 -38.24 -7.67
C SER A 171 22.21 -39.46 -6.88
N SER A 172 21.87 -39.27 -5.61
CA SER A 172 21.24 -40.24 -4.72
C SER A 172 19.72 -40.25 -4.89
N ASN A 173 19.08 -41.38 -4.59
CA ASN A 173 17.62 -41.51 -4.55
C ASN A 173 17.21 -42.23 -3.25
N PRO A 174 16.53 -41.55 -2.31
CA PRO A 174 16.09 -40.16 -2.38
C PRO A 174 17.28 -39.17 -2.42
N GLY A 175 17.13 -38.08 -3.18
CA GLY A 175 18.13 -37.01 -3.21
C GLY A 175 18.17 -36.28 -1.87
N HIS A 176 19.33 -35.76 -1.48
CA HIS A 176 19.51 -35.17 -0.15
C HIS A 176 20.42 -33.93 -0.17
N TYR A 177 20.46 -33.21 0.94
CA TYR A 177 21.34 -32.05 1.11
C TYR A 177 22.59 -32.44 1.91
N ILE A 178 23.73 -31.93 1.47
CA ILE A 178 25.01 -32.02 2.15
C ILE A 178 25.37 -30.62 2.66
N VAL A 179 25.58 -30.45 3.95
CA VAL A 179 26.02 -29.19 4.54
C VAL A 179 27.47 -29.31 4.99
N PHE A 180 28.31 -28.37 4.57
CA PHE A 180 29.73 -28.32 4.89
C PHE A 180 30.00 -27.24 5.93
N TRP A 181 30.56 -27.62 7.07
CA TRP A 181 30.82 -26.74 8.22
C TRP A 181 32.30 -26.64 8.54
N GLU A 182 32.76 -25.45 8.91
CA GLU A 182 34.05 -25.28 9.57
C GLU A 182 33.79 -24.95 11.05
N ILE A 183 34.50 -25.61 11.97
CA ILE A 183 34.30 -25.47 13.41
C ILE A 183 35.57 -24.96 14.11
N SER A 184 35.41 -24.30 15.26
CA SER A 184 36.48 -23.59 15.96
C SER A 184 37.50 -24.50 16.69
N GLY A 185 37.21 -25.81 16.86
CA GLY A 185 38.08 -26.77 17.54
C GLY A 185 37.88 -28.22 17.10
N ASP A 186 38.67 -29.15 17.66
CA ASP A 186 38.62 -30.58 17.33
C ASP A 186 37.48 -31.27 18.09
N ALA A 187 36.39 -31.59 17.38
CA ALA A 187 35.28 -32.35 17.94
C ALA A 187 35.65 -33.83 18.16
N ASP A 188 35.16 -34.46 19.24
CA ASP A 188 35.23 -35.92 19.40
C ASP A 188 34.31 -36.61 18.36
N ASP A 189 34.75 -37.74 17.81
CA ASP A 189 34.01 -38.51 16.79
C ASP A 189 32.61 -38.93 17.28
N ASN A 190 32.42 -39.04 18.61
CA ASN A 190 31.12 -39.34 19.23
C ASN A 190 30.15 -38.14 19.29
N VAL A 191 30.61 -36.90 19.10
CA VAL A 191 29.74 -35.71 19.13
C VAL A 191 28.79 -35.70 17.93
N PHE A 192 29.28 -36.10 16.75
CA PHE A 192 28.47 -36.14 15.53
C PHE A 192 27.44 -37.27 15.50
N GLN A 193 27.74 -38.41 16.13
CA GLN A 193 26.78 -39.49 16.32
C GLN A 193 25.67 -39.09 17.31
N ARG A 194 26.03 -38.42 18.41
CA ARG A 194 25.06 -37.86 19.37
C ARG A 194 24.17 -36.81 18.70
N TYR A 195 24.74 -35.99 17.83
CA TYR A 195 24.00 -35.00 17.06
C TYR A 195 22.95 -35.67 16.14
N GLY A 196 23.35 -36.57 15.24
CA GLY A 196 22.40 -37.23 14.32
C GLY A 196 21.29 -38.04 15.00
N ALA A 197 21.50 -38.47 16.26
CA ALA A 197 20.48 -39.15 17.07
C ALA A 197 19.57 -38.21 17.87
N ALA A 198 20.00 -36.98 18.14
CA ALA A 198 19.28 -36.01 18.98
C ALA A 198 18.45 -34.99 18.16
N THR A 199 18.78 -34.80 16.89
CA THR A 199 18.05 -33.91 15.99
C THR A 199 17.23 -34.70 14.97
N SER A 200 16.03 -34.21 14.69
CA SER A 200 15.20 -34.67 13.57
C SER A 200 15.01 -33.50 12.61
N TRP A 201 15.19 -33.72 11.31
CA TRP A 201 14.88 -32.71 10.31
C TRP A 201 13.47 -32.95 9.79
N THR A 202 12.59 -31.98 9.97
CA THR A 202 11.25 -31.99 9.37
C THR A 202 11.37 -31.41 7.97
N GLY A 203 11.75 -32.25 6.99
CA GLY A 203 11.69 -31.89 5.58
C GLY A 203 10.26 -31.83 5.09
N GLY A 204 9.46 -30.90 5.62
CA GLY A 204 8.05 -30.72 5.30
C GLY A 204 7.90 -29.91 4.02
N PHE A 205 8.04 -30.54 2.86
CA PHE A 205 7.55 -29.95 1.61
C PHE A 205 6.03 -30.14 1.53
N ALA A 206 5.28 -29.04 1.43
CA ALA A 206 3.91 -29.08 0.96
C ALA A 206 3.93 -29.40 -0.56
N ASP A 207 3.82 -30.69 -0.89
CA ASP A 207 3.67 -31.32 -2.23
C ASP A 207 4.97 -31.47 -3.09
N PRO A 208 5.02 -32.39 -4.09
CA PRO A 208 6.11 -33.36 -4.29
C PRO A 208 7.46 -32.69 -4.63
N GLY A 209 8.43 -32.88 -3.74
CA GLY A 209 9.61 -32.05 -3.55
C GLY A 209 10.55 -31.93 -4.76
N TYR A 210 11.12 -30.74 -4.91
CA TYR A 210 12.22 -30.48 -5.83
C TYR A 210 13.53 -30.44 -5.05
N VAL A 211 14.58 -31.09 -5.55
CA VAL A 211 15.96 -30.89 -5.08
C VAL A 211 16.71 -30.25 -6.25
N GLY A 212 17.00 -28.95 -6.15
CA GLY A 212 17.35 -28.13 -7.31
C GLY A 212 16.19 -28.04 -8.31
N SER A 213 16.46 -28.15 -9.61
CA SER A 213 15.44 -28.08 -10.69
C SER A 213 14.73 -29.42 -10.99
N ARG A 214 14.91 -30.47 -10.17
CA ARG A 214 14.42 -31.83 -10.44
C ARG A 214 13.43 -32.31 -9.37
N LYS A 215 12.27 -32.82 -9.81
CA LYS A 215 11.24 -33.42 -8.95
C LYS A 215 11.70 -34.78 -8.39
N VAL A 216 11.69 -34.94 -7.08
CA VAL A 216 12.14 -36.14 -6.35
C VAL A 216 10.99 -36.62 -5.45
N ASN A 217 10.74 -37.92 -5.42
CA ASN A 217 9.57 -38.49 -4.74
C ASN A 217 9.69 -38.53 -3.20
N ALA A 218 10.89 -38.32 -2.67
CA ALA A 218 11.20 -38.18 -1.24
C ALA A 218 12.57 -37.51 -1.09
N ILE A 219 12.80 -36.80 0.02
CA ILE A 219 14.11 -36.21 0.36
C ILE A 219 14.80 -37.12 1.38
N GLY A 220 16.08 -37.40 1.14
CA GLY A 220 16.92 -38.22 2.00
C GLY A 220 17.38 -37.47 3.26
N PRO A 221 18.14 -38.14 4.13
CA PRO A 221 18.64 -37.53 5.37
C PRO A 221 19.55 -36.34 5.09
N LEU A 222 19.52 -35.31 5.95
CA LEU A 222 20.48 -34.21 5.87
C LEU A 222 21.88 -34.74 6.23
N GLU A 223 22.81 -34.68 5.29
CA GLU A 223 24.20 -35.06 5.50
C GLU A 223 25.00 -33.84 5.95
N LEU A 224 25.80 -34.00 6.99
CA LEU A 224 26.66 -32.94 7.53
C LEU A 224 28.10 -33.36 7.45
N GLN A 225 28.95 -32.55 6.85
CA GLN A 225 30.38 -32.80 6.69
C GLN A 225 31.20 -31.67 7.34
N VAL A 226 32.12 -32.05 8.23
CA VAL A 226 33.06 -31.09 8.81
C VAL A 226 34.25 -30.91 7.89
N LEU A 227 34.61 -29.65 7.65
CA LEU A 227 35.79 -29.25 6.89
C LEU A 227 36.99 -29.03 7.80
N GLN A 228 38.18 -29.30 7.27
CA GLN A 228 39.44 -28.90 7.86
C GLN A 228 39.51 -27.38 8.02
N ARG A 229 40.13 -26.94 9.11
CA ARG A 229 40.34 -25.51 9.38
C ARG A 229 41.08 -24.82 8.23
N GLY A 230 40.57 -23.67 7.80
CA GLY A 230 41.04 -22.89 6.67
C GLY A 230 40.44 -23.30 5.31
N ALA A 231 39.48 -24.23 5.26
CA ALA A 231 38.82 -24.62 4.02
C ALA A 231 38.04 -23.46 3.38
N PHE A 232 37.31 -22.66 4.17
CA PHE A 232 36.63 -21.47 3.64
C PHE A 232 37.61 -20.38 3.20
N GLN A 233 38.79 -20.27 3.84
CA GLN A 233 39.86 -19.39 3.35
C GLN A 233 40.44 -19.86 2.02
N LYS A 234 40.55 -21.17 1.76
CA LYS A 234 40.95 -21.70 0.45
C LYS A 234 39.91 -21.38 -0.62
N LEU A 235 38.63 -21.48 -0.29
CA LEU A 235 37.53 -21.06 -1.17
C LEU A 235 37.59 -19.56 -1.47
N LEU A 236 37.82 -18.72 -0.47
CA LEU A 236 37.98 -17.29 -0.64
C LEU A 236 39.15 -16.96 -1.59
N ARG A 237 40.30 -17.64 -1.44
CA ARG A 237 41.45 -17.50 -2.35
C ARG A 237 41.14 -17.98 -3.77
N TYR A 238 40.34 -19.04 -3.91
CA TYR A 238 39.87 -19.51 -5.22
C TYR A 238 39.00 -18.44 -5.90
N TYR A 239 38.00 -17.88 -5.22
CA TYR A 239 37.18 -16.80 -5.78
C TYR A 239 37.97 -15.53 -6.06
N HIS A 240 38.95 -15.19 -5.24
CA HIS A 240 39.86 -14.08 -5.50
C HIS A 240 40.71 -14.32 -6.77
N SER A 241 41.17 -15.55 -7.01
CA SER A 241 41.89 -15.91 -8.24
C SER A 241 41.04 -15.77 -9.51
N LEU A 242 39.71 -15.76 -9.37
CA LEU A 242 38.74 -15.51 -10.44
C LEU A 242 38.36 -14.02 -10.58
N GLY A 243 39.00 -13.11 -9.82
CA GLY A 243 38.79 -11.67 -9.90
C GLY A 243 37.76 -11.09 -8.93
N ALA A 244 37.29 -11.85 -7.93
CA ALA A 244 36.34 -11.35 -6.94
C ALA A 244 37.02 -10.38 -5.94
N PRO A 245 36.49 -9.16 -5.72
CA PRO A 245 37.05 -8.20 -4.77
C PRO A 245 36.90 -8.69 -3.32
N VAL A 246 38.02 -8.65 -2.56
CA VAL A 246 38.17 -9.20 -1.19
C VAL A 246 37.12 -8.70 -0.20
N ASN A 247 36.58 -7.49 -0.39
CA ASN A 247 35.69 -6.82 0.56
C ASN A 247 34.19 -6.91 0.18
N GLN A 248 33.83 -7.59 -0.91
CA GLN A 248 32.44 -7.70 -1.36
C GLN A 248 31.97 -9.15 -1.59
N PHE A 249 32.87 -10.13 -1.46
CA PHE A 249 32.51 -11.53 -1.68
C PHE A 249 31.89 -12.15 -0.42
N LYS A 250 30.58 -12.45 -0.47
CA LYS A 250 29.92 -13.38 0.45
C LYS A 250 29.94 -14.77 -0.15
N LEU A 251 30.36 -15.77 0.63
CA LEU A 251 30.30 -17.16 0.20
C LEU A 251 28.83 -17.56 -0.05
N PRO A 252 28.52 -18.21 -1.19
CA PRO A 252 27.16 -18.66 -1.44
C PRO A 252 26.74 -19.69 -0.40
N ARG A 253 25.54 -19.52 0.18
CA ARG A 253 24.98 -20.45 1.18
C ARG A 253 24.63 -21.81 0.59
N CYS A 254 24.44 -21.90 -0.73
CA CYS A 254 24.26 -23.14 -1.48
C CYS A 254 25.11 -23.15 -2.75
N VAL A 255 25.83 -24.23 -3.00
CA VAL A 255 26.72 -24.42 -4.16
C VAL A 255 26.02 -25.28 -5.21
N ALA A 256 25.85 -24.71 -6.41
CA ALA A 256 25.32 -25.44 -7.56
C ALA A 256 26.25 -26.57 -8.02
N ARG A 257 25.68 -27.67 -8.53
CA ARG A 257 26.44 -28.80 -9.11
C ARG A 257 27.34 -28.37 -10.27
N SER A 258 26.93 -27.34 -11.01
CA SER A 258 27.72 -26.76 -12.12
C SER A 258 29.05 -26.15 -11.65
N ASN A 259 29.22 -25.87 -10.36
CA ASN A 259 30.44 -25.31 -9.78
C ASN A 259 31.38 -26.41 -9.26
N SER A 260 31.84 -27.27 -10.17
CA SER A 260 32.63 -28.48 -9.87
C SER A 260 33.92 -28.21 -9.11
N ASN A 261 34.59 -27.08 -9.37
CA ASN A 261 35.82 -26.70 -8.68
C ASN A 261 35.58 -26.38 -7.20
N VAL A 262 34.49 -25.69 -6.88
CA VAL A 262 34.11 -25.36 -5.50
C VAL A 262 33.73 -26.62 -4.73
N LEU A 263 32.94 -27.50 -5.35
CA LEU A 263 32.61 -28.80 -4.75
C LEU A 263 33.85 -29.67 -4.54
N GLN A 264 34.79 -29.68 -5.49
CA GLN A 264 36.05 -30.40 -5.34
C GLN A 264 36.88 -29.86 -4.16
N ILE A 265 36.93 -28.53 -3.96
CA ILE A 265 37.59 -27.92 -2.81
C ILE A 265 36.87 -28.34 -1.51
N LEU A 266 35.55 -28.30 -1.45
CA LEU A 266 34.78 -28.72 -0.28
C LEU A 266 35.03 -30.19 0.07
N PHE A 267 34.77 -31.12 -0.86
CA PHE A 267 34.93 -32.57 -0.63
C PHE A 267 36.37 -32.99 -0.34
N SER A 268 37.38 -32.32 -0.92
CA SER A 268 38.79 -32.63 -0.65
C SER A 268 39.28 -32.14 0.71
N ASN A 269 38.58 -31.19 1.33
CA ASN A 269 38.91 -30.63 2.64
C ASN A 269 37.98 -31.16 3.75
N VAL A 270 37.19 -32.20 3.49
CA VAL A 270 36.42 -32.89 4.54
C VAL A 270 37.40 -33.53 5.51
N ASP A 271 37.22 -33.25 6.79
CA ASP A 271 38.02 -33.83 7.86
C ASP A 271 37.66 -35.32 8.05
N LYS A 272 38.65 -36.19 7.83
CA LYS A 272 38.47 -37.66 7.83
C LYS A 272 38.74 -38.30 9.19
N GLY A 273 38.95 -37.52 10.25
CA GLY A 273 39.16 -38.01 11.61
C GLY A 273 40.48 -38.78 11.81
N THR A 274 40.86 -38.99 13.08
CA THR A 274 42.11 -39.68 13.46
C THR A 274 42.03 -41.21 13.43
N ARG A 275 40.84 -41.80 13.28
CA ARG A 275 40.64 -43.25 13.10
C ARG A 275 40.41 -43.56 11.63
N ALA A 276 41.29 -44.38 11.05
CA ALA A 276 41.22 -44.81 9.66
C ALA A 276 39.84 -45.42 9.33
N GLY A 277 39.00 -44.68 8.61
CA GLY A 277 37.77 -45.18 7.99
C GLY A 277 36.46 -44.56 8.46
N LEU A 278 36.44 -43.63 9.42
CA LEU A 278 35.22 -42.92 9.83
C LEU A 278 35.29 -41.46 9.35
N GLN A 279 34.56 -41.12 8.28
CA GLN A 279 34.35 -39.72 7.93
C GLN A 279 33.55 -39.05 9.07
N ARG A 280 33.88 -37.81 9.46
CA ARG A 280 33.09 -37.01 10.40
C ARG A 280 31.81 -36.52 9.72
N VAL A 281 30.90 -37.48 9.53
CA VAL A 281 29.62 -37.30 8.85
C VAL A 281 28.49 -37.64 9.81
N ALA A 282 27.55 -36.71 9.97
CA ALA A 282 26.29 -36.98 10.65
C ALA A 282 25.15 -37.01 9.63
N TYR A 283 24.21 -37.94 9.82
CA TYR A 283 22.98 -38.00 9.04
C TYR A 283 21.82 -37.68 9.97
N ILE A 284 21.05 -36.65 9.63
CA ILE A 284 19.81 -36.32 10.33
C ILE A 284 18.64 -36.96 9.59
N PRO A 285 17.88 -37.89 10.21
CA PRO A 285 16.73 -38.51 9.57
C PRO A 285 15.65 -37.47 9.22
N ALA A 286 15.06 -37.62 8.02
CA ALA A 286 13.86 -36.88 7.65
C ALA A 286 12.65 -37.45 8.40
N THR A 287 11.88 -36.59 9.09
CA THR A 287 10.67 -36.98 9.83
C THR A 287 9.42 -36.36 9.22
N ASN A 288 8.35 -37.16 9.10
CA ASN A 288 7.05 -36.76 8.51
C ASN A 288 6.06 -36.15 9.53
N ARG A 289 6.52 -35.55 10.64
CA ARG A 289 5.63 -34.99 11.68
C ARG A 289 5.99 -33.55 12.01
N ILE A 290 5.06 -32.63 11.74
CA ILE A 290 5.03 -31.29 12.34
C ILE A 290 4.18 -31.42 13.61
N GLU A 291 4.81 -31.56 14.78
CA GLU A 291 4.18 -31.37 16.09
C GLU A 291 4.92 -30.24 16.81
N LEU A 292 4.42 -29.01 16.69
CA LEU A 292 4.82 -27.91 17.57
C LEU A 292 4.01 -27.99 18.86
N SER A 293 4.42 -28.87 19.78
CA SER A 293 3.93 -28.86 21.15
C SER A 293 5.07 -29.08 22.13
N GLY A 294 5.37 -28.07 22.95
CA GLY A 294 6.05 -28.26 24.22
C GLY A 294 7.17 -27.27 24.51
N LEU A 295 6.82 -26.07 25.02
CA LEU A 295 7.62 -25.33 26.01
C LEU A 295 6.86 -24.11 26.55
N TRP A 296 5.69 -24.36 27.16
CA TRP A 296 5.06 -23.43 28.12
C TRP A 296 4.41 -24.25 29.24
N SER A 297 5.21 -24.76 30.17
CA SER A 297 4.71 -25.17 31.48
C SER A 297 4.71 -23.95 32.41
N LEU A 298 3.54 -23.31 32.48
CA LEU A 298 3.19 -22.32 33.49
C LEU A 298 3.23 -22.95 34.88
N ARG A 299 3.96 -22.31 35.80
CA ARG A 299 3.63 -22.32 37.22
C ARG A 299 2.45 -21.38 37.45
N ASN A 300 1.40 -21.93 38.05
CA ASN A 300 0.32 -21.28 38.80
C ASN A 300 -0.63 -20.38 37.97
N GLY A 301 -1.95 -20.46 38.05
CA GLY A 301 -2.86 -21.24 38.87
C GLY A 301 -4.29 -20.75 38.58
N SER A 302 -5.23 -21.69 38.59
CA SER A 302 -6.71 -21.52 38.68
C SER A 302 -7.43 -20.62 37.68
N GLY A 303 -8.11 -21.27 36.72
CA GLY A 303 -9.18 -20.65 35.92
C GLY A 303 -9.38 -21.32 34.56
N SER A 304 -9.47 -22.66 34.51
CA SER A 304 -9.68 -23.38 33.25
C SER A 304 -11.09 -23.15 32.67
N VAL A 305 -11.18 -22.32 31.64
CA VAL A 305 -12.21 -22.48 30.61
C VAL A 305 -11.53 -23.22 29.46
N ASN A 306 -11.83 -24.51 29.33
CA ASN A 306 -11.39 -25.32 28.20
C ASN A 306 -12.06 -24.78 26.93
N MET A 307 -11.33 -23.99 26.13
CA MET A 307 -11.63 -23.81 24.72
C MET A 307 -10.90 -24.91 23.96
N THR A 308 -11.55 -26.05 23.78
CA THR A 308 -11.15 -27.00 22.73
C THR A 308 -11.54 -26.38 21.40
N GLU A 309 -10.56 -26.11 20.53
CA GLU A 309 -10.79 -25.76 19.13
C GLU A 309 -11.60 -26.87 18.47
N LYS A 310 -12.92 -26.65 18.39
CA LYS A 310 -13.72 -27.24 17.33
C LYS A 310 -13.47 -26.39 16.10
N GLU A 311 -13.04 -27.01 15.00
CA GLU A 311 -13.20 -26.43 13.66
C GLU A 311 -14.71 -26.23 13.40
N GLY A 312 -15.24 -25.10 13.86
CA GLY A 312 -16.63 -24.72 13.72
C GLY A 312 -16.87 -24.20 12.32
N LYS A 313 -17.72 -24.89 11.55
CA LYS A 313 -18.33 -24.36 10.32
C LYS A 313 -18.94 -22.99 10.63
N PHE A 314 -18.69 -21.97 9.80
CA PHE A 314 -19.30 -20.65 9.96
C PHE A 314 -20.82 -20.76 10.18
N ASP A 315 -21.28 -20.24 11.32
CA ASP A 315 -22.68 -20.07 11.67
C ASP A 315 -23.01 -18.57 11.68
N GLY A 316 -23.78 -18.13 10.69
CA GLY A 316 -24.16 -16.72 10.57
C GLY A 316 -25.01 -16.23 11.75
N GLU A 317 -25.83 -17.08 12.35
CA GLU A 317 -26.68 -16.69 13.48
C GLU A 317 -25.87 -16.54 14.77
N GLU A 318 -24.81 -17.34 14.95
CA GLU A 318 -23.85 -17.17 16.05
C GLU A 318 -23.10 -15.84 15.95
N VAL A 319 -22.64 -15.48 14.74
CA VAL A 319 -21.96 -14.20 14.49
C VAL A 319 -22.90 -13.01 14.72
N ILE A 320 -24.16 -13.12 14.29
CA ILE A 320 -25.19 -12.10 14.56
C ILE A 320 -25.44 -11.98 16.06
N ALA A 321 -25.55 -13.10 16.79
CA ALA A 321 -25.74 -13.11 18.24
C ALA A 321 -24.53 -12.52 19.00
N GLU A 322 -23.32 -12.72 18.49
CA GLU A 322 -22.12 -12.07 19.01
C GLU A 322 -22.20 -10.55 18.87
N LEU A 323 -22.56 -10.04 17.68
CA LEU A 323 -22.75 -8.61 17.48
C LEU A 323 -23.86 -8.05 18.39
N GLU A 324 -24.98 -8.76 18.53
CA GLU A 324 -26.05 -8.40 19.48
C GLU A 324 -25.52 -8.24 20.91
N ARG A 325 -24.67 -9.16 21.36
CA ARG A 325 -24.06 -9.10 22.70
C ARG A 325 -23.12 -7.90 22.83
N LEU A 326 -22.25 -7.68 21.85
CA LEU A 326 -21.28 -6.58 21.86
C LEU A 326 -21.95 -5.21 21.83
N THR A 327 -23.07 -5.09 21.11
CA THR A 327 -23.74 -3.80 20.89
C THR A 327 -24.74 -3.42 21.98
N ARG A 328 -25.16 -4.33 22.84
CA ARG A 328 -26.09 -4.04 23.98
C ARG A 328 -25.49 -3.16 25.06
N ASP A 329 -24.21 -3.37 25.40
CA ASP A 329 -23.45 -2.50 26.31
C ASP A 329 -22.15 -2.06 25.64
N ALA A 330 -22.31 -1.35 24.52
CA ALA A 330 -21.19 -0.85 23.71
C ALA A 330 -20.23 0.03 24.54
N ALA A 331 -20.73 0.75 25.55
CA ALA A 331 -19.91 1.56 26.44
C ALA A 331 -18.97 0.72 27.31
N ALA A 332 -19.45 -0.40 27.87
CA ALA A 332 -18.60 -1.32 28.62
C ALA A 332 -17.57 -2.00 27.72
N VAL A 333 -17.99 -2.44 26.51
CA VAL A 333 -17.08 -3.05 25.54
C VAL A 333 -15.98 -2.05 25.15
N GLN A 334 -16.30 -0.79 24.85
CA GLN A 334 -15.30 0.24 24.54
C GLN A 334 -14.29 0.46 25.67
N ARG A 335 -14.74 0.50 26.93
CA ARG A 335 -13.84 0.62 28.08
C ARG A 335 -12.89 -0.56 28.18
N GLU A 336 -13.39 -1.77 27.96
CA GLU A 336 -12.58 -2.99 27.99
C GLU A 336 -11.61 -3.05 26.79
N THR A 337 -12.05 -2.66 25.60
CA THR A 337 -11.21 -2.55 24.40
C THR A 337 -10.05 -1.59 24.62
N LEU A 338 -10.32 -0.39 25.15
CA LEU A 338 -9.27 0.56 25.50
C LEU A 338 -8.32 -0.04 26.55
N ARG A 339 -8.86 -0.67 27.59
CA ARG A 339 -8.06 -1.33 28.64
C ARG A 339 -7.13 -2.39 28.03
N ARG A 340 -7.61 -3.20 27.08
CA ARG A 340 -6.81 -4.21 26.36
C ARG A 340 -5.70 -3.57 25.53
N ILE A 341 -6.03 -2.56 24.71
CA ILE A 341 -5.05 -1.85 23.88
C ILE A 341 -3.94 -1.26 24.76
N LEU A 342 -4.32 -0.56 25.84
CA LEU A 342 -3.37 0.10 26.73
C LEU A 342 -2.56 -0.88 27.59
N ALA A 343 -3.14 -2.01 27.99
CA ALA A 343 -2.42 -3.04 28.73
C ALA A 343 -1.40 -3.76 27.84
N GLU A 344 -1.78 -4.11 26.60
CA GLU A 344 -0.89 -4.74 25.62
C GLU A 344 0.27 -3.81 25.25
N ASN A 345 -0.02 -2.52 25.07
CA ASN A 345 0.96 -1.52 24.66
C ASN A 345 1.54 -0.70 25.82
N ALA A 346 1.40 -1.14 27.07
CA ALA A 346 1.78 -0.35 28.25
C ALA A 346 3.26 0.10 28.27
N THR A 347 4.13 -0.68 27.62
CA THR A 347 5.58 -0.46 27.59
C THR A 347 6.08 0.20 26.32
N VAL A 348 5.20 0.62 25.41
CA VAL A 348 5.66 1.20 24.13
C VAL A 348 6.24 2.59 24.34
N VAL A 349 7.26 2.94 23.56
CA VAL A 349 8.02 4.20 23.68
C VAL A 349 7.09 5.41 23.64
N TYR A 350 6.10 5.40 22.74
CA TYR A 350 5.16 6.51 22.58
C TYR A 350 4.34 6.80 23.85
N LEU A 351 3.67 5.78 24.42
CA LEU A 351 2.84 5.95 25.61
C LEU A 351 3.65 6.24 26.88
N GLN A 352 4.88 5.71 26.96
CA GLN A 352 5.82 6.05 28.03
C GLN A 352 6.23 7.51 27.98
N GLY A 353 6.54 8.04 26.78
CA GLY A 353 6.89 9.44 26.56
C GLY A 353 5.77 10.42 26.95
N LEU A 354 4.52 9.99 26.88
CA LEU A 354 3.34 10.76 27.28
C LEU A 354 2.97 10.64 28.76
N GLY A 355 3.74 9.86 29.54
CA GLY A 355 3.53 9.74 30.98
C GLY A 355 2.26 8.99 31.39
N LEU A 356 1.68 8.17 30.49
CA LEU A 356 0.49 7.35 30.80
C LEU A 356 0.78 6.32 31.90
N ALA A 357 2.04 5.91 32.05
CA ALA A 357 2.56 5.11 33.17
C ALA A 357 1.74 3.82 33.45
N GLY A 358 1.32 3.12 32.40
CA GLY A 358 0.55 1.88 32.50
C GLY A 358 -0.90 2.05 32.96
N ARG A 359 -1.40 3.28 33.12
CA ARG A 359 -2.82 3.54 33.41
C ARG A 359 -3.66 3.15 32.20
N THR A 360 -4.77 2.47 32.46
CA THR A 360 -5.66 1.90 31.42
C THR A 360 -7.06 2.49 31.43
N ASP A 361 -7.35 3.45 32.31
CA ASP A 361 -8.66 4.08 32.40
C ASP A 361 -8.83 5.22 31.37
N PRO A 362 -10.04 5.41 30.80
CA PRO A 362 -10.29 6.44 29.79
C PRO A 362 -9.96 7.87 30.24
N LYS A 363 -10.12 8.18 31.54
CA LYS A 363 -9.88 9.53 32.06
C LYS A 363 -8.40 9.87 32.02
N SER A 364 -7.55 8.97 32.52
CA SER A 364 -6.09 9.11 32.43
C SER A 364 -5.62 9.12 30.97
N PHE A 365 -6.21 8.27 30.13
CA PHE A 365 -5.90 8.21 28.71
C PHE A 365 -6.13 9.55 28.01
N ARG A 366 -7.32 10.14 28.15
CA ARG A 366 -7.65 11.45 27.57
C ARG A 366 -6.79 12.59 28.12
N ALA A 367 -6.41 12.53 29.39
CA ALA A 367 -5.59 13.56 30.04
C ALA A 367 -4.11 13.52 29.61
N CYS A 368 -3.58 12.36 29.26
CA CYS A 368 -2.16 12.19 28.90
C CYS A 368 -1.91 12.10 27.40
N VAL A 369 -2.85 11.53 26.64
CA VAL A 369 -2.67 11.26 25.21
C VAL A 369 -3.37 12.34 24.39
N PRO A 370 -2.64 13.11 23.57
CA PRO A 370 -3.23 14.17 22.76
C PRO A 370 -3.97 13.60 21.55
N LEU A 371 -4.85 14.41 20.96
CA LEU A 371 -5.32 14.16 19.59
C LEU A 371 -4.14 14.33 18.63
N VAL A 372 -4.00 13.41 17.68
CA VAL A 372 -2.89 13.42 16.73
C VAL A 372 -3.33 13.17 15.31
N THR A 373 -2.54 13.68 14.38
CA THR A 373 -2.61 13.39 12.96
C THR A 373 -1.49 12.40 12.58
N HIS A 374 -1.46 12.01 11.31
CA HIS A 374 -0.37 11.17 10.79
C HIS A 374 1.00 11.84 10.92
N GLN A 375 1.07 13.16 10.75
CA GLN A 375 2.33 13.90 10.83
C GLN A 375 3.00 13.77 12.21
N ASP A 376 2.21 13.70 13.27
CA ASP A 376 2.71 13.57 14.64
C ASP A 376 3.27 12.15 14.92
N LEU A 377 2.74 11.13 14.23
CA LEU A 377 3.17 9.74 14.37
C LEU A 377 4.25 9.33 13.37
N GLU A 378 4.44 10.09 12.29
CA GLU A 378 5.40 9.79 11.22
C GLU A 378 6.82 9.54 11.72
N PRO A 379 7.39 10.30 12.68
CA PRO A 379 8.74 10.01 13.20
C PRO A 379 8.86 8.63 13.86
N TYR A 380 7.79 8.15 14.49
CA TYR A 380 7.76 6.84 15.14
C TYR A 380 7.56 5.71 14.12
N ILE A 381 6.71 5.94 13.12
CA ILE A 381 6.48 5.00 12.01
C ILE A 381 7.76 4.85 11.18
N ALA A 382 8.47 5.96 10.91
CA ALA A 382 9.72 5.96 10.17
C ALA A 382 10.81 5.14 10.87
N ARG A 383 10.91 5.20 12.21
CA ARG A 383 11.84 4.35 12.98
C ARG A 383 11.58 2.86 12.73
N ILE A 384 10.32 2.44 12.81
CA ILE A 384 9.94 1.04 12.56
C ILE A 384 10.25 0.66 11.12
N ALA A 385 9.89 1.53 10.16
CA ALA A 385 10.17 1.32 8.74
C ALA A 385 11.68 1.25 8.42
N ASP A 386 12.52 1.91 9.20
CA ASP A 386 13.98 1.90 9.06
C ASP A 386 14.66 0.76 9.86
N GLY A 387 13.89 -0.09 10.54
CA GLY A 387 14.38 -1.34 11.15
C GLY A 387 14.48 -1.33 12.66
N ASP A 388 13.90 -0.34 13.34
CA ASP A 388 13.78 -0.34 14.80
C ASP A 388 12.81 -1.43 15.25
N THR A 389 13.34 -2.48 15.86
CA THR A 389 12.57 -3.63 16.38
C THR A 389 12.08 -3.45 17.81
N SER A 390 12.35 -2.29 18.44
CA SER A 390 11.80 -1.98 19.76
C SER A 390 10.29 -1.75 19.70
N ALA A 391 9.62 -1.87 20.84
CA ALA A 391 8.18 -1.62 20.95
C ALA A 391 7.90 -0.10 20.86
N VAL A 392 7.93 0.47 19.66
CA VAL A 392 7.81 1.93 19.47
C VAL A 392 6.36 2.42 19.65
N LEU A 393 5.43 1.88 18.85
CA LEU A 393 4.00 2.24 18.84
C LEU A 393 3.09 1.09 19.31
N THR A 394 3.50 -0.15 19.09
CA THR A 394 2.79 -1.36 19.52
C THR A 394 3.78 -2.39 20.05
N ALA A 395 3.35 -3.21 20.98
CA ALA A 395 4.14 -4.32 21.51
C ALA A 395 4.11 -5.56 20.59
N LYS A 396 3.11 -5.67 19.72
CA LYS A 396 3.02 -6.76 18.74
C LYS A 396 3.94 -6.50 17.56
N PRO A 397 4.55 -7.55 16.98
CA PRO A 397 5.35 -7.42 15.77
C PRO A 397 4.55 -6.80 14.62
N ILE A 398 5.20 -5.90 13.89
CA ILE A 398 4.68 -5.37 12.63
C ILE A 398 5.12 -6.29 11.50
N THR A 399 4.18 -6.80 10.71
CA THR A 399 4.46 -7.72 9.61
C THR A 399 4.63 -6.99 8.29
N SER A 400 3.94 -5.86 8.13
CA SER A 400 4.01 -5.02 6.93
C SER A 400 3.58 -3.58 7.20
N ILE A 401 3.75 -2.72 6.21
CA ILE A 401 3.32 -1.32 6.22
C ILE A 401 2.29 -1.15 5.10
N SER A 402 1.15 -0.57 5.46
CA SER A 402 0.09 -0.17 4.56
C SER A 402 0.29 1.26 4.08
N LEU A 403 0.14 1.47 2.78
CA LEU A 403 0.11 2.79 2.15
C LEU A 403 -1.34 3.28 2.10
N SER A 404 -1.58 4.45 2.69
CA SER A 404 -2.89 5.11 2.56
C SER A 404 -3.00 5.84 1.21
N SER A 405 -4.24 5.97 0.72
CA SER A 405 -4.56 6.82 -0.43
C SER A 405 -4.53 8.32 -0.12
N GLY A 406 -4.55 8.69 1.18
CA GLY A 406 -4.46 10.08 1.61
C GLY A 406 -3.02 10.58 1.51
N THR A 407 -2.82 11.68 0.78
CA THR A 407 -1.52 12.35 0.69
C THR A 407 -1.47 13.52 1.68
N THR A 408 -0.64 13.41 2.72
CA THR A 408 -0.18 14.58 3.45
C THR A 408 0.94 15.20 2.60
N GLN A 409 0.69 16.39 2.03
CA GLN A 409 1.71 17.16 1.28
C GLN A 409 2.36 16.40 0.09
N GLY A 410 1.59 15.53 -0.59
CA GLY A 410 2.08 14.79 -1.76
C GLY A 410 2.83 13.49 -1.47
N LYS A 411 3.03 13.09 -0.20
CA LYS A 411 3.59 11.78 0.18
C LYS A 411 2.49 10.86 0.74
N ARG A 412 2.59 9.56 0.44
CA ARG A 412 1.66 8.55 0.98
C ARG A 412 1.99 8.25 2.44
N LYS A 413 0.96 8.24 3.28
CA LYS A 413 1.08 7.86 4.69
C LYS A 413 1.47 6.38 4.84
N TYR A 414 2.49 6.12 5.66
CA TYR A 414 2.81 4.78 6.14
C TYR A 414 1.94 4.48 7.37
N LEU A 415 1.30 3.30 7.36
CA LEU A 415 0.44 2.82 8.43
C LEU A 415 0.86 1.40 8.79
N LEU A 416 1.03 1.11 10.09
CA LEU A 416 1.52 -0.19 10.53
C LEU A 416 0.45 -1.27 10.33
N PHE A 417 0.87 -2.46 9.90
CA PHE A 417 0.00 -3.62 9.71
C PHE A 417 0.56 -4.85 10.44
N ASN A 418 -0.33 -5.59 11.09
CA ASN A 418 -0.01 -6.83 11.80
C ASN A 418 -1.19 -7.82 11.77
N ASP A 419 -0.97 -9.02 12.30
CA ASP A 419 -1.94 -10.12 12.29
C ASP A 419 -3.23 -9.77 13.04
N GLU A 420 -3.14 -8.94 14.08
CA GLU A 420 -4.31 -8.47 14.83
C GLU A 420 -5.24 -7.65 13.93
N LEU A 421 -4.69 -6.69 13.18
CA LEU A 421 -5.49 -5.91 12.22
C LEU A 421 -6.12 -6.80 11.13
N CYS A 422 -5.41 -7.83 10.68
CA CYS A 422 -5.95 -8.83 9.75
C CYS A 422 -7.18 -9.54 10.36
N LYS A 423 -7.05 -10.05 11.59
CA LYS A 423 -8.13 -10.74 12.32
C LYS A 423 -9.35 -9.83 12.54
N LEU A 424 -9.13 -8.60 12.98
CA LEU A 424 -10.20 -7.62 13.19
C LEU A 424 -10.92 -7.25 11.88
N THR A 425 -10.16 -7.15 10.77
CA THR A 425 -10.75 -6.93 9.44
C THR A 425 -11.63 -8.10 9.02
N VAL A 426 -11.15 -9.34 9.22
CA VAL A 426 -11.94 -10.55 8.93
C VAL A 426 -13.18 -10.64 9.83
N HIS A 427 -13.09 -10.24 11.10
CA HIS A 427 -14.24 -10.20 12.00
C HIS A 427 -15.38 -9.30 11.46
N VAL A 428 -15.03 -8.12 10.93
CA VAL A 428 -15.99 -7.22 10.29
C VAL A 428 -16.60 -7.86 9.03
N TYR A 429 -15.78 -8.48 8.17
CA TYR A 429 -16.27 -9.17 6.97
C TYR A 429 -17.17 -10.37 7.29
N ARG A 430 -16.87 -11.14 8.35
CA ARG A 430 -17.73 -12.24 8.82
C ARG A 430 -19.07 -11.72 9.30
N THR A 431 -19.04 -10.61 10.04
CA THR A 431 -20.25 -9.94 10.53
C THR A 431 -21.12 -9.46 9.38
N SER A 432 -20.58 -8.67 8.45
CA SER A 432 -21.36 -8.15 7.32
C SER A 432 -21.84 -9.27 6.38
N PHE A 433 -21.01 -10.30 6.18
CA PHE A 433 -21.42 -11.49 5.42
C PHE A 433 -22.59 -12.21 6.08
N ALA A 434 -22.63 -12.36 7.41
CA ALA A 434 -23.75 -13.02 8.09
C ALA A 434 -25.09 -12.33 7.78
N TYR A 435 -25.15 -11.00 7.91
CA TYR A 435 -26.35 -10.22 7.58
C TYR A 435 -26.68 -10.27 6.08
N ARG A 436 -25.68 -10.14 5.22
CA ARG A 436 -25.85 -10.22 3.76
C ARG A 436 -26.35 -11.59 3.33
N ASN A 437 -25.77 -12.67 3.84
CA ASN A 437 -26.17 -14.03 3.49
C ASN A 437 -27.55 -14.38 4.06
N ARG A 438 -27.95 -13.78 5.19
CA ARG A 438 -29.33 -13.87 5.70
C ARG A 438 -30.35 -13.20 4.75
N ALA A 439 -30.01 -12.07 4.16
CA ALA A 439 -30.88 -11.33 3.23
C ALA A 439 -30.84 -11.87 1.80
N PHE A 440 -29.65 -12.25 1.32
CA PHE A 440 -29.36 -12.70 -0.04
C PHE A 440 -28.48 -13.96 0.03
N PRO A 441 -29.09 -15.13 0.29
CA PRO A 441 -28.34 -16.38 0.46
C PRO A 441 -27.51 -16.73 -0.78
N VAL A 442 -26.26 -17.09 -0.54
CA VAL A 442 -25.34 -17.68 -1.53
C VAL A 442 -25.04 -19.13 -1.16
N ASP A 443 -24.95 -19.99 -2.17
CA ASP A 443 -24.76 -21.43 -2.00
C ASP A 443 -23.27 -21.80 -2.08
N GLY A 444 -22.86 -22.84 -1.34
CA GLY A 444 -21.46 -23.28 -1.26
C GLY A 444 -20.82 -23.81 -2.56
N GLY A 445 -21.57 -23.87 -3.65
CA GLY A 445 -21.08 -24.22 -5.00
C GLY A 445 -20.93 -23.03 -5.96
N GLY A 446 -21.25 -21.81 -5.52
CA GLY A 446 -21.14 -20.60 -6.34
C GLY A 446 -19.74 -19.99 -6.38
N LYS A 447 -19.55 -18.99 -7.25
CA LYS A 447 -18.32 -18.19 -7.39
C LYS A 447 -18.60 -16.70 -7.26
N ALA A 448 -17.57 -15.94 -6.91
CA ALA A 448 -17.61 -14.48 -6.96
C ALA A 448 -16.87 -13.98 -8.20
N LEU A 449 -17.50 -13.09 -8.96
CA LEU A 449 -16.83 -12.25 -9.95
C LEU A 449 -16.29 -11.02 -9.22
N GLU A 450 -15.00 -11.03 -8.92
CA GLU A 450 -14.32 -9.96 -8.20
C GLU A 450 -13.34 -9.22 -9.13
N PHE A 451 -13.54 -7.92 -9.27
CA PHE A 451 -12.60 -6.99 -9.91
C PHE A 451 -11.66 -6.45 -8.83
N ILE A 452 -10.69 -7.27 -8.44
CA ILE A 452 -9.73 -6.98 -7.37
C ILE A 452 -8.30 -7.05 -7.90
N TYR A 453 -7.50 -6.06 -7.51
CA TYR A 453 -6.16 -5.84 -8.03
C TYR A 453 -5.12 -5.79 -6.89
N GLY A 454 -4.07 -6.58 -7.03
CA GLY A 454 -2.86 -6.52 -6.24
C GLY A 454 -2.06 -5.26 -6.56
N SER A 455 -1.54 -4.61 -5.53
CA SER A 455 -0.68 -3.43 -5.69
C SER A 455 0.79 -3.83 -5.68
N ARG A 456 1.65 -2.91 -6.15
CA ARG A 456 3.10 -3.08 -6.04
C ARG A 456 3.51 -3.26 -4.59
N GLN A 457 4.42 -4.21 -4.37
CA GLN A 457 5.11 -4.38 -3.09
C GLN A 457 6.54 -3.87 -3.23
N PHE A 458 7.02 -3.19 -2.20
CA PHE A 458 8.44 -2.86 -2.06
C PHE A 458 8.87 -3.11 -0.63
N THR A 459 10.18 -3.09 -0.39
CA THR A 459 10.75 -3.33 0.92
C THR A 459 11.20 -2.00 1.51
N SER A 460 10.80 -1.72 2.75
CA SER A 460 11.32 -0.61 3.54
C SER A 460 12.81 -0.82 3.87
N LYS A 461 13.50 0.21 4.36
CA LYS A 461 14.92 0.09 4.73
C LYS A 461 15.16 -0.96 5.82
N GLY A 462 14.19 -1.11 6.73
CA GLY A 462 14.17 -2.09 7.81
C GLY A 462 13.75 -3.50 7.40
N GLY A 463 13.48 -3.76 6.12
CA GLY A 463 13.12 -5.10 5.64
C GLY A 463 11.61 -5.42 5.67
N LEU A 464 10.75 -4.52 6.17
CA LEU A 464 9.30 -4.70 6.15
C LEU A 464 8.74 -4.54 4.74
N THR A 465 7.76 -5.38 4.38
CA THR A 465 6.99 -5.22 3.14
C THR A 465 6.10 -3.99 3.24
N VAL A 466 6.10 -3.16 2.20
CA VAL A 466 5.27 -1.96 2.08
C VAL A 466 4.40 -2.08 0.84
N THR A 467 3.08 -1.99 1.01
CA THR A 467 2.09 -2.01 -0.07
C THR A 467 0.75 -1.47 0.42
N THR A 468 -0.33 -1.58 -0.35
CA THR A 468 -1.66 -1.12 0.08
C THR A 468 -2.26 -2.05 1.14
N ALA A 469 -3.12 -1.49 2.00
CA ALA A 469 -3.84 -2.27 3.01
C ALA A 469 -4.59 -3.48 2.40
N THR A 470 -5.21 -3.31 1.23
CA THR A 470 -5.91 -4.38 0.52
C THR A 470 -4.97 -5.48 0.05
N THR A 471 -3.77 -5.13 -0.43
CA THR A 471 -2.76 -6.11 -0.88
C THR A 471 -2.15 -6.83 0.32
N ASN A 472 -1.87 -6.12 1.42
CA ASN A 472 -1.45 -6.74 2.68
C ASN A 472 -2.48 -7.75 3.15
N LEU A 473 -3.76 -7.40 3.13
CA LEU A 473 -4.85 -8.29 3.52
C LEU A 473 -4.94 -9.53 2.60
N TYR A 474 -5.02 -9.34 1.28
CA TYR A 474 -5.23 -10.46 0.36
C TYR A 474 -4.04 -11.42 0.24
N ARG A 475 -2.82 -10.94 0.49
CA ARG A 475 -1.60 -11.77 0.51
C ARG A 475 -1.25 -12.31 1.90
N HIS A 476 -1.99 -11.93 2.94
CA HIS A 476 -1.77 -12.47 4.27
C HIS A 476 -2.06 -13.97 4.28
N GLU A 477 -1.16 -14.76 4.86
CA GLU A 477 -1.24 -16.23 4.84
C GLU A 477 -2.54 -16.73 5.47
N ASP A 478 -2.96 -16.12 6.58
CA ASP A 478 -4.20 -16.49 7.25
C ASP A 478 -5.47 -15.97 6.57
N PHE A 479 -5.41 -15.04 5.61
CA PHE A 479 -6.62 -14.41 5.08
C PHE A 479 -7.52 -15.42 4.35
N LYS A 480 -6.95 -16.23 3.46
CA LYS A 480 -7.72 -17.28 2.74
C LYS A 480 -8.30 -18.32 3.70
N PRO A 481 -7.52 -18.92 4.63
CA PRO A 481 -8.07 -19.79 5.67
C PRO A 481 -9.20 -19.14 6.49
N MET A 482 -9.00 -17.92 7.00
CA MET A 482 -9.97 -17.25 7.89
C MET A 482 -11.26 -16.83 7.18
N THR A 483 -11.22 -16.65 5.85
CA THR A 483 -12.36 -16.23 5.04
C THR A 483 -13.00 -17.35 4.21
N ARG A 484 -12.46 -18.57 4.25
CA ARG A 484 -12.93 -19.71 3.45
C ARG A 484 -14.44 -19.95 3.54
N ASP A 485 -15.00 -19.77 4.73
CA ASP A 485 -16.40 -20.09 4.99
C ASP A 485 -17.36 -18.91 4.69
N ILE A 486 -16.82 -17.71 4.41
CA ILE A 486 -17.61 -16.48 4.17
C ILE A 486 -17.35 -15.85 2.79
N LYS A 487 -16.41 -16.39 2.03
CA LYS A 487 -16.12 -15.97 0.66
C LYS A 487 -16.46 -17.09 -0.31
N LEU A 488 -17.13 -16.72 -1.39
CA LEU A 488 -17.19 -17.60 -2.55
C LEU A 488 -15.80 -17.63 -3.21
N PRO A 489 -15.38 -18.77 -3.78
CA PRO A 489 -14.18 -18.83 -4.61
C PRO A 489 -14.23 -17.78 -5.72
N SER A 490 -13.13 -17.08 -5.94
CA SER A 490 -13.02 -16.12 -7.03
C SER A 490 -13.07 -16.83 -8.38
N CYS A 491 -13.66 -16.18 -9.40
CA CYS A 491 -13.55 -16.63 -10.78
C CYS A 491 -12.12 -16.50 -11.32
N SER A 492 -11.36 -15.56 -10.76
CA SER A 492 -10.06 -15.15 -11.26
C SER A 492 -8.94 -15.85 -10.50
N PRO A 493 -7.93 -16.37 -11.19
CA PRO A 493 -6.76 -16.95 -10.53
C PRO A 493 -5.92 -15.84 -9.86
N ASP A 494 -5.15 -16.23 -8.84
CA ASP A 494 -4.26 -15.33 -8.11
C ASP A 494 -3.29 -14.60 -9.05
N GLU A 495 -2.80 -15.26 -10.09
CA GLU A 495 -1.90 -14.67 -11.08
C GLU A 495 -2.53 -13.46 -11.77
N ALA A 496 -3.84 -13.49 -12.06
CA ALA A 496 -4.54 -12.37 -12.68
C ALA A 496 -4.84 -11.25 -11.66
N ILE A 497 -5.21 -11.61 -10.43
CA ILE A 497 -5.46 -10.67 -9.33
C ILE A 497 -4.17 -9.92 -8.97
N PHE A 498 -3.06 -10.64 -8.90
CA PHE A 498 -1.76 -10.14 -8.47
C PHE A 498 -0.76 -9.99 -9.62
N ALA A 499 -1.26 -9.77 -10.84
CA ALA A 499 -0.43 -9.47 -12.00
C ALA A 499 0.44 -8.23 -11.76
N ALA A 500 1.39 -7.99 -12.66
CA ALA A 500 2.27 -6.84 -12.57
C ALA A 500 1.43 -5.53 -12.43
N PRO A 501 1.71 -4.67 -11.43
CA PRO A 501 0.83 -3.53 -11.07
C PRO A 501 0.66 -2.47 -12.16
N ASP A 502 1.55 -2.47 -13.15
CA ASP A 502 1.58 -1.60 -14.31
C ASP A 502 0.67 -2.07 -15.46
N ASP A 503 0.06 -3.26 -15.36
CA ASP A 503 -0.81 -3.82 -16.40
C ASP A 503 -2.24 -4.10 -15.90
N PHE A 504 -2.87 -3.04 -15.38
CA PHE A 504 -4.28 -3.07 -14.96
C PHE A 504 -5.22 -3.55 -16.07
N ALA A 505 -4.98 -3.13 -17.31
CA ALA A 505 -5.82 -3.48 -18.46
C ALA A 505 -5.84 -4.99 -18.71
N GLN A 506 -4.69 -5.65 -18.60
CA GLN A 506 -4.60 -7.11 -18.68
C GLN A 506 -5.38 -7.78 -17.55
N SER A 507 -5.21 -7.37 -16.30
CA SER A 507 -5.95 -7.95 -15.17
C SER A 507 -7.45 -7.79 -15.33
N LEU A 508 -7.92 -6.61 -15.73
CA LEU A 508 -9.33 -6.36 -15.99
C LEU A 508 -9.87 -7.25 -17.12
N TYR A 509 -9.14 -7.37 -18.23
CA TYR A 509 -9.50 -8.27 -19.33
C TYR A 509 -9.62 -9.73 -18.85
N CYS A 510 -8.65 -10.20 -18.06
CA CYS A 510 -8.66 -11.54 -17.47
C CYS A 510 -9.84 -11.74 -16.49
N HIS A 511 -10.18 -10.75 -15.66
CA HIS A 511 -11.34 -10.83 -14.77
C HIS A 511 -12.65 -10.97 -15.53
N LEU A 512 -12.84 -10.17 -16.59
CA LEU A 512 -14.01 -10.26 -17.47
C LEU A 512 -14.08 -11.63 -18.15
N LEU A 513 -12.97 -12.11 -18.70
CA LEU A 513 -12.89 -13.41 -19.34
C LEU A 513 -13.23 -14.55 -18.36
N CYS A 514 -12.62 -14.56 -17.18
CA CYS A 514 -12.92 -15.52 -16.12
C CYS A 514 -14.39 -15.46 -15.69
N GLY A 515 -14.96 -14.27 -15.55
CA GLY A 515 -16.37 -14.07 -15.26
C GLY A 515 -17.28 -14.72 -16.31
N LEU A 516 -16.97 -14.57 -17.60
CA LEU A 516 -17.72 -15.18 -18.69
C LEU A 516 -17.55 -16.71 -18.72
N LEU A 517 -16.34 -17.22 -18.45
CA LEU A 517 -16.07 -18.66 -18.39
C LEU A 517 -16.87 -19.38 -17.30
N PHE A 518 -17.10 -18.71 -16.18
CA PHE A 518 -17.84 -19.23 -15.04
C PHE A 518 -19.23 -18.61 -14.91
N ALA A 519 -19.81 -18.14 -16.03
CA ALA A 519 -21.05 -17.36 -16.03
C ALA A 519 -22.21 -18.01 -15.25
N GLY A 520 -22.35 -19.34 -15.35
CA GLY A 520 -23.38 -20.12 -14.64
C GLY A 520 -23.10 -20.34 -13.14
N GLU A 521 -21.90 -20.09 -12.65
CA GLU A 521 -21.52 -20.28 -11.25
C GLU A 521 -21.46 -18.95 -10.47
N VAL A 522 -21.40 -17.81 -11.15
CA VAL A 522 -21.33 -16.49 -10.51
C VAL A 522 -22.61 -16.21 -9.72
N GLN A 523 -22.44 -15.98 -8.41
CA GLN A 523 -23.53 -15.59 -7.51
C GLN A 523 -23.35 -14.17 -6.96
N THR A 524 -22.15 -13.61 -7.00
CA THR A 524 -21.91 -12.24 -6.52
C THR A 524 -20.97 -11.51 -7.46
N VAL A 525 -21.25 -10.23 -7.72
CA VAL A 525 -20.33 -9.35 -8.43
C VAL A 525 -19.79 -8.29 -7.48
N PHE A 526 -18.49 -8.06 -7.54
CA PHE A 526 -17.75 -7.23 -6.59
C PHE A 526 -16.65 -6.41 -7.25
N ALA A 527 -16.52 -5.16 -6.81
CA ALA A 527 -15.26 -4.42 -6.87
C ALA A 527 -15.14 -3.56 -5.61
N MET A 528 -13.92 -3.16 -5.24
CA MET A 528 -13.70 -2.32 -4.05
C MET A 528 -14.50 -1.01 -4.11
N PHE A 529 -14.47 -0.31 -5.25
CA PHE A 529 -15.15 0.96 -5.45
C PHE A 529 -16.11 0.92 -6.63
N GLY A 530 -17.21 1.66 -6.53
CA GLY A 530 -18.25 1.70 -7.57
C GLY A 530 -17.73 2.03 -8.97
N HIS A 531 -16.76 2.94 -9.07
CA HIS A 531 -16.14 3.28 -10.37
C HIS A 531 -15.47 2.08 -11.05
N ASN A 532 -14.89 1.13 -10.30
CA ASN A 532 -14.25 -0.06 -10.86
C ASN A 532 -15.29 -1.00 -11.51
N LEU A 533 -16.52 -1.05 -10.97
CA LEU A 533 -17.61 -1.80 -11.59
C LEU A 533 -18.01 -1.15 -12.92
N VAL A 534 -18.21 0.17 -12.92
CA VAL A 534 -18.57 0.92 -14.14
C VAL A 534 -17.50 0.75 -15.20
N LEU A 535 -16.23 0.93 -14.85
CA LEU A 535 -15.09 0.74 -15.75
C LEU A 535 -15.03 -0.68 -16.30
N ALA A 536 -15.26 -1.70 -15.46
CA ALA A 536 -15.27 -3.08 -15.91
C ALA A 536 -16.38 -3.36 -16.93
N PHE A 537 -17.60 -2.86 -16.68
CA PHE A 537 -18.71 -3.05 -17.60
C PHE A 537 -18.53 -2.25 -18.89
N GLN A 538 -18.09 -0.99 -18.84
CA GLN A 538 -17.74 -0.21 -20.04
C GLN A 538 -16.66 -0.89 -20.87
N THR A 539 -15.65 -1.48 -20.21
CA THR A 539 -14.60 -2.25 -20.90
C THR A 539 -15.18 -3.49 -21.57
N LEU A 540 -16.15 -4.16 -20.94
CA LEU A 540 -16.89 -5.26 -21.56
C LEU A 540 -17.67 -4.80 -22.79
N GLU A 541 -18.32 -3.63 -22.75
CA GLU A 541 -19.03 -3.08 -23.91
C GLU A 541 -18.12 -2.91 -25.13
N LEU A 542 -16.87 -2.53 -24.90
CA LEU A 542 -15.86 -2.32 -25.94
C LEU A 542 -15.23 -3.63 -26.42
N LEU A 543 -15.02 -4.60 -25.54
CA LEU A 543 -14.16 -5.77 -25.79
C LEU A 543 -14.91 -7.10 -25.88
N TRP A 544 -16.25 -7.13 -25.80
CA TRP A 544 -17.00 -8.39 -25.78
C TRP A 544 -16.76 -9.27 -27.02
N GLU A 545 -16.53 -8.69 -28.20
CA GLU A 545 -16.23 -9.44 -29.42
C GLU A 545 -14.87 -10.16 -29.33
N GLU A 546 -13.85 -9.46 -28.83
CA GLU A 546 -12.53 -10.05 -28.57
C GLU A 546 -12.62 -11.15 -27.50
N LEU A 547 -13.35 -10.92 -26.41
CA LEU A 547 -13.57 -11.92 -25.37
C LEU A 547 -14.28 -13.17 -25.92
N CYS A 548 -15.31 -12.99 -26.77
CA CYS A 548 -15.98 -14.10 -27.43
C CYS A 548 -15.06 -14.86 -28.38
N HIS A 549 -14.17 -14.17 -29.10
CA HIS A 549 -13.17 -14.79 -29.95
C HIS A 549 -12.24 -15.71 -29.14
N ASP A 550 -11.69 -15.22 -28.03
CA ASP A 550 -10.79 -15.98 -27.17
C ASP A 550 -11.48 -17.22 -26.58
N ILE A 551 -12.73 -17.08 -26.11
CA ILE A 551 -13.55 -18.21 -25.62
C ILE A 551 -13.82 -19.23 -26.73
N ARG A 552 -14.16 -18.75 -27.94
CA ARG A 552 -14.51 -19.61 -29.09
C ARG A 552 -13.34 -20.48 -29.51
N HIS A 553 -12.14 -19.92 -29.54
CA HIS A 553 -10.95 -20.60 -30.05
C HIS A 553 -10.12 -21.27 -28.96
N GLY A 554 -10.34 -20.95 -27.68
CA GLY A 554 -9.54 -21.48 -26.59
C GLY A 554 -8.15 -20.85 -26.52
N VAL A 555 -7.94 -19.68 -27.13
CA VAL A 555 -6.62 -19.05 -27.31
C VAL A 555 -6.70 -17.60 -26.88
N LEU A 556 -5.78 -17.18 -26.02
CA LEU A 556 -5.68 -15.81 -25.56
C LEU A 556 -5.02 -14.88 -26.58
N SER A 557 -5.53 -13.66 -26.67
CA SER A 557 -4.90 -12.58 -27.40
C SER A 557 -3.48 -12.30 -26.89
N PRO A 558 -2.43 -12.41 -27.74
CA PRO A 558 -1.04 -12.22 -27.34
C PRO A 558 -0.69 -10.75 -27.06
N THR A 559 -1.53 -9.81 -27.50
CA THR A 559 -1.34 -8.37 -27.26
C THR A 559 -2.05 -7.88 -26.01
N ARG A 560 -3.13 -8.56 -25.58
CA ARG A 560 -3.87 -8.23 -24.35
C ARG A 560 -3.25 -8.86 -23.12
N VAL A 561 -2.81 -10.12 -23.23
CA VAL A 561 -2.23 -10.87 -22.11
C VAL A 561 -0.78 -11.20 -22.42
N THR A 562 0.10 -10.32 -21.96
CA THR A 562 1.55 -10.36 -22.25
C THR A 562 2.34 -11.08 -21.15
N THR A 563 1.85 -11.05 -19.91
CA THR A 563 2.56 -11.62 -18.76
C THR A 563 2.51 -13.16 -18.80
N PRO A 564 3.67 -13.88 -18.85
CA PRO A 564 3.67 -15.33 -19.03
C PRO A 564 2.92 -16.12 -17.96
N ALA A 565 3.07 -15.75 -16.68
CA ALA A 565 2.39 -16.42 -15.56
C ALA A 565 0.86 -16.30 -15.67
N VAL A 566 0.37 -15.08 -15.94
CA VAL A 566 -1.07 -14.81 -16.16
C VAL A 566 -1.57 -15.59 -17.38
N ARG A 567 -0.84 -15.54 -18.49
CA ARG A 567 -1.21 -16.23 -19.72
C ARG A 567 -1.33 -17.73 -19.52
N ASN A 568 -0.40 -18.34 -18.78
CA ASN A 568 -0.44 -19.77 -18.47
C ASN A 568 -1.66 -20.12 -17.61
N ALA A 569 -1.92 -19.37 -16.54
CA ALA A 569 -3.05 -19.61 -15.65
C ALA A 569 -4.40 -19.48 -16.39
N ILE A 570 -4.56 -18.43 -17.20
CA ILE A 570 -5.81 -18.18 -17.93
C ILE A 570 -5.98 -19.16 -19.11
N SER A 571 -4.90 -19.50 -19.82
CA SER A 571 -4.97 -20.50 -20.91
C SER A 571 -5.43 -21.87 -20.40
N ALA A 572 -5.06 -22.23 -19.18
CA ALA A 572 -5.53 -23.46 -18.54
C ALA A 572 -7.05 -23.47 -18.28
N LEU A 573 -7.66 -22.31 -18.00
CA LEU A 573 -9.12 -22.16 -17.82
C LEU A 573 -9.88 -22.08 -19.14
N LEU A 574 -9.23 -21.53 -20.17
CA LEU A 574 -9.79 -21.29 -21.49
C LEU A 574 -9.83 -22.55 -22.37
N SER A 575 -8.99 -23.55 -22.06
CA SER A 575 -8.93 -24.85 -22.76
C SER A 575 -9.86 -25.89 -22.12
N PRO A 576 -10.57 -26.71 -22.91
CA PRO A 576 -10.67 -26.68 -24.37
C PRO A 576 -11.55 -25.52 -24.86
N ALA A 577 -11.47 -25.21 -26.16
CA ALA A 577 -12.30 -24.22 -26.84
C ALA A 577 -13.81 -24.40 -26.55
N LYS A 578 -14.52 -23.30 -26.29
CA LYS A 578 -15.93 -23.30 -25.85
C LYS A 578 -16.83 -22.51 -26.82
N PRO A 579 -16.98 -22.94 -28.08
CA PRO A 579 -17.72 -22.18 -29.09
C PRO A 579 -19.19 -21.94 -28.72
N ALA A 580 -19.85 -22.91 -28.08
CA ALA A 580 -21.24 -22.74 -27.65
C ALA A 580 -21.41 -21.64 -26.59
N LEU A 581 -20.47 -21.53 -25.64
CA LEU A 581 -20.46 -20.43 -24.67
C LEU A 581 -20.21 -19.09 -25.36
N ALA A 582 -19.26 -19.05 -26.31
CA ALA A 582 -18.99 -17.84 -27.08
C ALA A 582 -20.20 -17.37 -27.89
N ASP A 583 -20.93 -18.30 -28.54
CA ASP A 583 -22.17 -18.00 -29.26
C ASP A 583 -23.27 -17.47 -28.32
N GLU A 584 -23.41 -18.07 -27.12
CA GLU A 584 -24.37 -17.61 -26.12
C GLU A 584 -24.04 -16.20 -25.61
N VAL A 585 -22.78 -15.94 -25.25
CA VAL A 585 -22.32 -14.63 -24.80
C VAL A 585 -22.50 -13.60 -25.92
N ALA A 586 -22.11 -13.91 -27.14
CA ALA A 586 -22.26 -13.02 -28.28
C ALA A 586 -23.74 -12.65 -28.54
N ARG A 587 -24.64 -13.63 -28.47
CA ARG A 587 -26.09 -13.36 -28.59
C ARG A 587 -26.60 -12.43 -27.49
N LYS A 588 -26.21 -12.68 -26.23
CA LYS A 588 -26.61 -11.84 -25.09
C LYS A 588 -26.05 -10.43 -25.20
N CYS A 589 -24.78 -10.26 -25.60
CA CYS A 589 -24.18 -8.95 -25.81
C CYS A 589 -24.87 -8.18 -26.94
N ALA A 590 -25.22 -8.83 -28.06
CA ALA A 590 -25.98 -8.20 -29.14
C ALA A 590 -27.38 -7.72 -28.67
N GLU A 591 -28.06 -8.51 -27.83
CA GLU A 591 -29.33 -8.11 -27.20
C GLU A 591 -29.12 -6.92 -26.25
N LEU A 592 -28.08 -6.94 -25.41
CA LEU A 592 -27.74 -5.85 -24.49
C LEU A 592 -27.43 -4.55 -25.23
N MET A 593 -26.67 -4.60 -26.33
CA MET A 593 -26.39 -3.43 -27.17
C MET A 593 -27.67 -2.75 -27.66
N SER A 594 -28.71 -3.52 -28.02
CA SER A 594 -29.99 -2.96 -28.46
C SER A 594 -30.77 -2.24 -27.36
N ASN A 595 -30.46 -2.52 -26.09
CA ASN A 595 -31.08 -1.91 -24.90
C ASN A 595 -30.07 -1.09 -24.08
N ASN A 596 -29.08 -0.49 -24.75
CA ASN A 596 -28.07 0.37 -24.15
C ASN A 596 -27.35 -0.28 -22.94
N TRP A 597 -27.09 -1.59 -22.99
CA TRP A 597 -26.44 -2.33 -21.91
C TRP A 597 -27.15 -2.24 -20.55
N HIS A 598 -28.47 -2.08 -20.53
CA HIS A 598 -29.21 -2.17 -19.27
C HIS A 598 -29.34 -3.63 -18.81
N GLY A 599 -29.02 -3.91 -17.54
CA GLY A 599 -29.16 -5.24 -16.95
C GLY A 599 -28.11 -6.25 -17.40
N VAL A 600 -26.88 -5.80 -17.71
CA VAL A 600 -25.73 -6.67 -18.06
C VAL A 600 -25.54 -7.79 -17.04
N VAL A 601 -25.60 -7.47 -15.75
CA VAL A 601 -25.28 -8.44 -14.71
C VAL A 601 -26.23 -9.64 -14.74
N PRO A 602 -27.56 -9.46 -14.61
CA PRO A 602 -28.49 -10.59 -14.68
C PRO A 602 -28.55 -11.26 -16.07
N ALA A 603 -28.18 -10.57 -17.15
CA ALA A 603 -28.16 -11.17 -18.49
C ALA A 603 -26.98 -12.15 -18.66
N LEU A 604 -25.77 -11.74 -18.30
CA LEU A 604 -24.55 -12.54 -18.46
C LEU A 604 -24.32 -13.50 -17.30
N TRP A 605 -24.67 -13.10 -16.07
CA TRP A 605 -24.51 -13.88 -14.84
C TRP A 605 -25.87 -14.09 -14.17
N PRO A 606 -26.72 -14.98 -14.72
CA PRO A 606 -28.13 -15.10 -14.32
C PRO A 606 -28.34 -15.60 -12.87
N ASN A 607 -27.32 -16.20 -12.25
CA ASN A 607 -27.37 -16.66 -10.87
C ASN A 607 -26.86 -15.62 -9.85
N ALA A 608 -26.46 -14.43 -10.32
CA ALA A 608 -26.05 -13.34 -9.44
C ALA A 608 -27.20 -12.92 -8.51
N ARG A 609 -26.91 -12.84 -7.20
CA ARG A 609 -27.86 -12.48 -6.15
C ARG A 609 -27.85 -10.99 -5.83
N TYR A 610 -26.68 -10.37 -5.92
CA TYR A 610 -26.48 -8.95 -5.65
C TYR A 610 -25.17 -8.46 -6.25
N VAL A 611 -25.06 -7.14 -6.42
CA VAL A 611 -23.83 -6.43 -6.74
C VAL A 611 -23.40 -5.67 -5.49
N HIS A 612 -22.15 -5.82 -5.05
CA HIS A 612 -21.66 -5.10 -3.87
C HIS A 612 -20.37 -4.34 -4.14
N SER A 613 -20.24 -3.18 -3.50
CA SER A 613 -19.08 -2.29 -3.62
C SER A 613 -19.18 -1.16 -2.58
N ILE A 614 -18.11 -0.37 -2.43
CA ILE A 614 -18.23 0.94 -1.77
C ILE A 614 -18.94 1.90 -2.73
N MET A 615 -20.13 2.34 -2.33
CA MET A 615 -21.03 3.19 -3.11
C MET A 615 -21.42 4.47 -2.35
N THR A 616 -20.81 4.75 -1.20
CA THR A 616 -21.08 5.93 -0.36
C THR A 616 -20.04 7.03 -0.57
N GLY A 617 -20.36 8.26 -0.18
CA GLY A 617 -19.46 9.41 -0.34
C GLY A 617 -19.19 9.70 -1.82
N SER A 618 -17.92 9.90 -2.20
CA SER A 618 -17.52 10.21 -3.58
C SER A 618 -17.93 9.18 -4.64
N MET A 619 -18.32 7.97 -4.20
CA MET A 619 -18.79 6.89 -5.06
C MET A 619 -20.30 6.92 -5.33
N GLU A 620 -21.07 7.75 -4.62
CA GLU A 620 -22.54 7.86 -4.81
C GLU A 620 -22.89 8.25 -6.25
N HIS A 621 -22.03 9.04 -6.89
CA HIS A 621 -22.16 9.44 -8.30
C HIS A 621 -22.32 8.24 -9.24
N TYR A 622 -21.64 7.12 -8.98
CA TYR A 622 -21.67 5.94 -9.85
C TYR A 622 -22.89 5.03 -9.59
N ILE A 623 -23.71 5.28 -8.57
CA ILE A 623 -24.85 4.40 -8.22
C ILE A 623 -25.81 4.26 -9.40
N ARG A 624 -26.10 5.35 -10.12
CA ARG A 624 -26.99 5.31 -11.30
C ARG A 624 -26.46 4.36 -12.37
N ASN A 625 -25.17 4.46 -12.70
CA ASN A 625 -24.51 3.62 -13.70
C ASN A 625 -24.47 2.16 -13.25
N ILE A 626 -24.15 1.91 -11.99
CA ILE A 626 -24.14 0.55 -11.43
C ILE A 626 -25.55 -0.04 -11.45
N ARG A 627 -26.58 0.73 -11.08
CA ARG A 627 -27.98 0.32 -11.13
C ARG A 627 -28.42 -0.02 -12.56
N HIS A 628 -27.99 0.77 -13.54
CA HIS A 628 -28.23 0.50 -14.96
C HIS A 628 -27.65 -0.88 -15.36
N TYR A 629 -26.41 -1.18 -15.01
CA TYR A 629 -25.81 -2.49 -15.31
C TYR A 629 -26.38 -3.64 -14.48
N ALA A 630 -26.71 -3.41 -13.21
CA ALA A 630 -27.28 -4.41 -12.31
C ALA A 630 -28.75 -4.74 -12.64
N GLY A 631 -29.47 -3.83 -13.30
CA GLY A 631 -30.89 -3.95 -13.59
C GLY A 631 -31.70 -4.06 -12.31
N HIS A 632 -32.32 -5.21 -12.09
CA HIS A 632 -33.18 -5.47 -10.92
C HIS A 632 -32.42 -6.01 -9.70
N LEU A 633 -31.12 -6.30 -9.82
CA LEU A 633 -30.36 -6.88 -8.72
C LEU A 633 -30.14 -5.86 -7.59
N PRO A 634 -30.22 -6.29 -6.32
CA PRO A 634 -29.88 -5.44 -5.18
C PRO A 634 -28.45 -4.91 -5.27
N LEU A 635 -28.30 -3.62 -4.94
CA LEU A 635 -27.00 -2.98 -4.75
C LEU A 635 -26.70 -2.91 -3.25
N VAL A 636 -25.62 -3.56 -2.83
CA VAL A 636 -25.25 -3.68 -1.42
C VAL A 636 -24.01 -2.84 -1.14
N ALA A 637 -24.16 -1.82 -0.28
CA ALA A 637 -23.01 -1.03 0.18
C ALA A 637 -22.06 -1.91 1.02
N MET A 638 -20.77 -1.84 0.71
CA MET A 638 -19.72 -2.51 1.47
C MET A 638 -19.46 -1.81 2.82
N ASP A 639 -18.87 -2.55 3.75
CA ASP A 639 -18.45 -2.09 5.08
C ASP A 639 -17.60 -0.82 5.06
N TYR A 640 -17.62 -0.09 6.18
CA TYR A 640 -16.86 1.15 6.34
C TYR A 640 -15.50 0.88 6.99
N GLY A 641 -14.44 1.16 6.24
CA GLY A 641 -13.05 1.00 6.65
C GLY A 641 -12.10 2.00 5.99
N ALA A 642 -10.90 2.11 6.57
CA ALA A 642 -9.79 2.90 6.08
C ALA A 642 -8.49 2.08 6.13
N SER A 643 -7.36 2.66 5.67
CA SER A 643 -6.06 1.98 5.76
C SER A 643 -5.58 1.86 7.21
N GLU A 644 -6.08 2.74 8.09
CA GLU A 644 -5.86 2.78 9.54
C GLU A 644 -6.60 1.65 10.30
N GLY A 645 -7.62 1.06 9.70
CA GLY A 645 -8.45 0.00 10.29
C GLY A 645 -9.90 0.05 9.84
N MET A 646 -10.67 -0.96 10.23
CA MET A 646 -12.12 -1.00 10.01
C MET A 646 -12.85 -0.14 11.05
N ILE A 647 -14.00 0.44 10.66
CA ILE A 647 -14.83 1.28 11.53
C ILE A 647 -16.18 0.60 11.80
N GLY A 648 -16.89 0.14 10.76
CA GLY A 648 -18.22 -0.42 10.94
C GLY A 648 -18.65 -1.38 9.84
N ALA A 649 -19.58 -2.26 10.19
CA ALA A 649 -20.18 -3.25 9.29
C ALA A 649 -21.52 -2.75 8.74
N ASN A 650 -21.84 -3.12 7.50
CA ASN A 650 -23.19 -2.98 6.99
C ASN A 650 -24.06 -4.16 7.48
N VAL A 651 -24.95 -3.89 8.43
CA VAL A 651 -25.90 -4.87 8.98
C VAL A 651 -27.31 -4.72 8.42
N GLU A 652 -27.53 -3.72 7.56
CA GLU A 652 -28.80 -3.44 6.89
C GLU A 652 -28.60 -3.57 5.35
N PRO A 653 -28.20 -4.74 4.83
CA PRO A 653 -27.75 -4.91 3.44
C PRO A 653 -28.87 -4.72 2.40
N THR A 654 -30.13 -4.70 2.82
CA THR A 654 -31.30 -4.41 1.96
C THR A 654 -31.56 -2.91 1.81
N ALA A 655 -30.91 -2.06 2.60
CA ALA A 655 -31.03 -0.62 2.47
C ALA A 655 -30.40 -0.17 1.14
N PRO A 656 -31.03 0.79 0.42
CA PRO A 656 -30.41 1.40 -0.75
C PRO A 656 -29.03 1.99 -0.41
N PRO A 657 -28.05 1.95 -1.32
CA PRO A 657 -26.74 2.55 -1.09
C PRO A 657 -26.80 4.02 -0.68
N GLU A 658 -27.75 4.79 -1.22
CA GLU A 658 -27.99 6.19 -0.88
C GLU A 658 -28.43 6.40 0.57
N CYS A 659 -28.84 5.35 1.29
CA CYS A 659 -29.24 5.37 2.68
C CYS A 659 -28.34 4.50 3.57
N ALA A 660 -27.21 4.02 3.03
CA ALA A 660 -26.32 3.11 3.75
C ALA A 660 -25.81 3.76 5.05
N ALA A 661 -25.93 3.00 6.13
CA ALA A 661 -25.40 3.33 7.44
C ALA A 661 -24.66 2.11 8.01
N PHE A 662 -23.57 2.38 8.70
CA PHE A 662 -22.63 1.37 9.18
C PHE A 662 -22.68 1.29 10.70
N VAL A 663 -22.82 0.09 11.22
CA VAL A 663 -22.82 -0.19 12.66
C VAL A 663 -21.40 -0.38 13.12
N ILE A 664 -20.95 0.44 14.07
CA ILE A 664 -19.62 0.26 14.67
C ILE A 664 -19.61 -1.02 15.49
N ILE A 665 -18.62 -1.88 15.23
CA ILE A 665 -18.34 -3.05 16.07
C ILE A 665 -17.46 -2.60 17.24
N PRO A 666 -17.95 -2.58 18.50
CA PRO A 666 -17.28 -1.86 19.59
C PRO A 666 -15.97 -2.46 20.10
N ASP A 667 -15.52 -3.62 19.62
CA ASP A 667 -14.28 -4.27 20.09
C ASP A 667 -13.13 -4.24 19.08
N ILE A 668 -13.33 -3.67 17.89
CA ILE A 668 -12.29 -3.61 16.85
C ILE A 668 -11.30 -2.47 17.07
N ALA A 669 -11.73 -1.39 17.73
CA ALA A 669 -10.90 -0.25 18.11
C ALA A 669 -11.63 0.54 19.21
N TYR A 670 -10.92 1.43 19.91
CA TYR A 670 -11.56 2.42 20.77
C TYR A 670 -11.85 3.69 19.97
N PHE A 671 -13.11 4.14 19.96
CA PHE A 671 -13.61 5.23 19.14
C PHE A 671 -14.02 6.43 19.98
N GLU A 672 -13.62 7.61 19.52
CA GLU A 672 -14.07 8.90 20.00
C GLU A 672 -14.58 9.73 18.81
N PHE A 673 -15.40 10.74 19.08
CA PHE A 673 -16.08 11.52 18.06
C PHE A 673 -15.91 13.01 18.36
N LEU A 674 -15.19 13.71 17.49
CA LEU A 674 -14.97 15.15 17.62
C LEU A 674 -16.16 15.91 17.01
N PRO A 675 -16.96 16.66 17.80
CA PRO A 675 -18.15 17.33 17.28
C PRO A 675 -17.79 18.47 16.32
N LEU A 676 -18.48 18.56 15.18
CA LEU A 676 -18.25 19.61 14.17
C LEU A 676 -19.17 20.83 14.31
N THR A 677 -19.87 20.97 15.43
CA THR A 677 -20.84 22.06 15.62
C THR A 677 -20.17 23.43 15.53
N THR A 678 -20.83 24.41 14.89
CA THR A 678 -20.49 25.84 14.77
C THR A 678 -20.43 26.62 16.10
N LYS A 679 -20.39 25.91 17.24
CA LYS A 679 -20.25 26.47 18.59
C LYS A 679 -18.80 26.54 19.08
N ALA A 680 -17.80 26.39 18.22
CA ALA A 680 -16.46 26.92 18.46
C ALA A 680 -16.47 28.46 18.38
N ARG A 681 -17.27 29.12 19.24
CA ARG A 681 -17.40 30.58 19.27
C ARG A 681 -16.22 31.27 19.95
N ASP A 682 -15.33 30.52 20.60
CA ASP A 682 -14.27 31.07 21.45
C ASP A 682 -12.87 30.47 21.19
N GLY A 683 -12.63 29.84 20.03
CA GLY A 683 -11.30 29.30 19.67
C GLY A 683 -10.83 28.08 20.47
N VAL A 684 -11.70 27.50 21.31
CA VAL A 684 -11.45 26.24 22.03
C VAL A 684 -11.98 25.08 21.20
N GLU A 685 -11.09 24.16 20.79
CA GLU A 685 -11.45 22.94 20.08
C GLU A 685 -12.35 22.08 20.98
N ALA A 686 -13.43 21.53 20.41
CA ALA A 686 -14.38 20.73 21.18
C ALA A 686 -13.72 19.44 21.70
N GLU A 687 -14.06 19.01 22.91
CA GLU A 687 -13.58 17.72 23.41
C GLU A 687 -14.32 16.55 22.73
N PRO A 688 -13.60 15.50 22.28
CA PRO A 688 -14.23 14.32 21.72
C PRO A 688 -15.16 13.60 22.71
N VAL A 689 -16.32 13.17 22.21
CA VAL A 689 -17.28 12.36 22.98
C VAL A 689 -17.05 10.87 22.73
N GLY A 690 -17.48 10.01 23.67
CA GLY A 690 -17.36 8.55 23.51
C GLY A 690 -18.35 7.99 22.49
N LEU A 691 -18.14 6.73 22.10
CA LEU A 691 -18.97 6.02 21.10
C LEU A 691 -20.48 6.12 21.35
N THR A 692 -20.92 6.03 22.61
CA THR A 692 -22.34 6.05 22.98
C THR A 692 -22.90 7.43 23.31
N ASP A 693 -22.04 8.45 23.34
CA ASP A 693 -22.38 9.81 23.78
C ASP A 693 -22.71 10.73 22.58
N VAL A 694 -22.65 10.19 21.37
CA VAL A 694 -22.99 10.92 20.14
C VAL A 694 -24.50 11.14 20.02
N ALA A 695 -24.90 12.23 19.35
CA ALA A 695 -26.30 12.59 19.16
C ALA A 695 -26.77 12.28 17.72
N VAL A 696 -27.97 11.74 17.58
CA VAL A 696 -28.60 11.47 16.27
C VAL A 696 -28.79 12.79 15.53
N GLY A 697 -28.41 12.80 14.25
CA GLY A 697 -28.50 13.96 13.37
C GLY A 697 -27.25 14.83 13.34
N GLU A 698 -26.39 14.73 14.35
CA GLU A 698 -25.16 15.51 14.47
C GLU A 698 -24.00 14.93 13.65
N HIS A 699 -23.03 15.79 13.34
CA HIS A 699 -21.84 15.48 12.55
C HIS A 699 -20.59 15.46 13.41
N TYR A 700 -19.73 14.48 13.16
CA TYR A 700 -18.52 14.27 13.92
C TYR A 700 -17.36 13.90 13.00
N GLU A 701 -16.15 14.27 13.37
CA GLU A 701 -14.93 13.65 12.86
C GLU A 701 -14.61 12.40 13.68
N VAL A 702 -14.26 11.31 13.01
CA VAL A 702 -13.90 10.03 13.65
C VAL A 702 -12.49 10.11 14.22
N VAL A 703 -12.35 9.77 15.50
CA VAL A 703 -11.08 9.59 16.19
C VAL A 703 -10.97 8.14 16.65
N MET A 704 -9.84 7.50 16.37
CA MET A 704 -9.67 6.08 16.70
C MET A 704 -8.36 5.77 17.41
N THR A 705 -8.42 4.76 18.28
CA THR A 705 -7.27 4.15 18.95
C THR A 705 -7.24 2.66 18.64
N THR A 706 -6.14 2.17 18.07
CA THR A 706 -6.03 0.82 17.50
C THR A 706 -4.98 -0.03 18.22
N PHE A 707 -5.09 -1.35 18.10
CA PHE A 707 -4.09 -2.30 18.59
C PHE A 707 -2.71 -2.13 17.93
N ALA A 708 -2.68 -1.62 16.69
CA ALA A 708 -1.45 -1.37 15.93
C ALA A 708 -0.73 -0.06 16.30
N GLY A 709 -1.22 0.67 17.31
CA GLY A 709 -0.49 1.80 17.87
C GLY A 709 -0.86 3.17 17.29
N LEU A 710 -2.05 3.31 16.69
CA LEU A 710 -2.67 4.62 16.52
C LEU A 710 -3.37 4.97 17.83
N TYR A 711 -3.09 6.13 18.42
CA TYR A 711 -3.70 6.56 19.69
C TYR A 711 -4.33 7.93 19.52
N ARG A 712 -5.64 8.05 19.79
CA ARG A 712 -6.45 9.25 19.53
C ARG A 712 -6.16 9.87 18.16
N TYR A 713 -6.01 8.99 17.16
CA TYR A 713 -5.68 9.39 15.80
C TYR A 713 -6.92 9.94 15.10
N ARG A 714 -6.78 11.15 14.57
CA ARG A 714 -7.77 11.84 13.75
C ARG A 714 -7.82 11.22 12.36
N LEU A 715 -8.90 10.50 12.07
CA LEU A 715 -9.08 9.86 10.76
C LEU A 715 -9.31 10.90 9.66
N GLY A 716 -9.90 12.05 10.02
CA GLY A 716 -10.30 13.09 9.08
C GLY A 716 -11.57 12.75 8.29
N ASP A 717 -12.22 11.61 8.56
CA ASP A 717 -13.51 11.26 7.99
C ASP A 717 -14.63 11.92 8.81
N VAL A 718 -15.56 12.58 8.11
CA VAL A 718 -16.76 13.20 8.67
C VAL A 718 -17.94 12.24 8.53
N VAL A 719 -18.62 11.98 9.64
CA VAL A 719 -19.75 11.06 9.71
C VAL A 719 -20.97 11.74 10.35
N LYS A 720 -22.15 11.32 9.93
CA LYS A 720 -23.43 11.68 10.53
C LYS A 720 -24.01 10.49 11.28
N VAL A 721 -24.46 10.72 12.51
CA VAL A 721 -25.18 9.67 13.27
C VAL A 721 -26.61 9.60 12.79
N THR A 722 -27.01 8.47 12.23
CA THR A 722 -28.37 8.26 11.68
C THR A 722 -29.32 7.58 12.66
N GLY A 723 -28.78 6.99 13.71
CA GLY A 723 -29.53 6.25 14.73
C GLY A 723 -28.59 5.35 15.52
N PHE A 724 -29.17 4.35 16.19
CA PHE A 724 -28.44 3.38 16.99
C PHE A 724 -28.88 1.96 16.63
N TYR A 725 -27.94 1.02 16.69
CA TYR A 725 -28.17 -0.41 16.72
C TYR A 725 -27.89 -0.89 18.14
N ASN A 726 -28.92 -1.28 18.88
CA ASN A 726 -28.83 -1.42 20.34
C ASN A 726 -28.24 -0.12 20.97
N ALA A 727 -27.04 -0.19 21.58
CA ALA A 727 -26.36 0.97 22.17
C ALA A 727 -25.20 1.52 21.31
N THR A 728 -24.87 0.92 20.16
CA THR A 728 -23.81 1.42 19.26
C THR A 728 -24.39 2.31 18.16
N PRO A 729 -23.73 3.41 17.75
CA PRO A 729 -24.27 4.31 16.72
C PRO A 729 -24.21 3.69 15.32
N LYS A 730 -25.17 4.11 14.49
CA LYS A 730 -25.19 3.90 13.03
C LYS A 730 -24.63 5.13 12.34
N LEU A 731 -23.50 4.96 11.66
CA LEU A 731 -22.79 6.05 10.99
C LEU A 731 -23.08 6.08 9.49
N ARG A 732 -23.48 7.23 8.97
CA ARG A 732 -23.43 7.52 7.55
C ARG A 732 -22.16 8.30 7.26
N PHE A 733 -21.35 7.81 6.31
CA PHE A 733 -20.21 8.55 5.80
C PHE A 733 -20.69 9.79 5.04
N VAL A 734 -20.09 10.96 5.32
CA VAL A 734 -20.43 12.22 4.65
C VAL A 734 -19.32 12.62 3.69
N SER A 735 -18.11 12.85 4.21
CA SER A 735 -16.98 13.32 3.41
C SER A 735 -15.66 13.09 4.14
N ARG A 736 -14.54 13.42 3.48
CA ARG A 736 -13.28 13.68 4.16
C ARG A 736 -13.16 15.16 4.48
N GLY A 737 -12.95 15.48 5.76
CA GLY A 737 -12.95 16.85 6.29
C GLY A 737 -11.91 17.79 5.68
N SER A 738 -10.88 17.27 5.01
CA SER A 738 -9.84 18.06 4.33
C SER A 738 -10.17 18.44 2.88
N LEU A 739 -11.31 18.02 2.32
CA LEU A 739 -11.67 18.23 0.92
C LEU A 739 -12.91 19.14 0.80
N THR A 740 -12.70 20.42 1.00
CA THR A 740 -13.73 21.47 0.84
C THR A 740 -13.32 22.49 -0.22
N LEU A 741 -14.31 23.12 -0.84
CA LEU A 741 -14.12 24.36 -1.59
C LEU A 741 -14.39 25.53 -0.64
N SER A 742 -13.53 26.53 -0.70
CA SER A 742 -13.66 27.77 0.07
C SER A 742 -12.90 28.88 -0.68
N ILE A 743 -13.51 30.06 -0.80
CA ILE A 743 -12.87 31.28 -1.32
C ILE A 743 -12.84 32.37 -0.24
N ASN A 744 -13.93 32.50 0.53
CA ASN A 744 -14.11 33.50 1.58
C ASN A 744 -14.57 32.83 2.89
N VAL A 745 -15.81 33.10 3.34
CA VAL A 745 -16.40 32.49 4.54
C VAL A 745 -17.16 31.19 4.24
N ASP A 746 -17.33 30.89 2.95
CA ASP A 746 -17.97 29.69 2.44
C ASP A 746 -17.12 28.44 2.71
N VAL A 747 -17.79 27.34 3.04
CA VAL A 747 -17.16 26.03 3.18
C VAL A 747 -18.09 25.01 2.55
N ASN A 748 -17.86 24.69 1.27
CA ASN A 748 -18.63 23.68 0.55
C ASN A 748 -17.90 22.34 0.58
N THR A 749 -18.61 21.30 0.98
CA THR A 749 -18.10 19.94 1.01
C THR A 749 -18.20 19.27 -0.37
N GLU A 750 -17.52 18.15 -0.54
CA GLU A 750 -17.70 17.27 -1.70
C GLU A 750 -19.18 16.89 -1.95
N HIS A 751 -19.98 16.75 -0.88
CA HIS A 751 -21.40 16.47 -1.00
C HIS A 751 -22.20 17.66 -1.58
N ASP A 752 -21.81 18.89 -1.24
CA ASP A 752 -22.45 20.09 -1.80
C ASP A 752 -22.15 20.23 -3.29
N VAL A 753 -20.90 19.96 -3.70
CA VAL A 753 -20.51 19.91 -5.12
C VAL A 753 -21.31 18.83 -5.86
N GLN A 754 -21.43 17.63 -5.27
CA GLN A 754 -22.21 16.55 -5.86
C GLN A 754 -23.68 16.93 -6.03
N THR A 755 -24.29 17.52 -5.00
CA THR A 755 -25.69 17.95 -5.04
C THR A 755 -25.91 19.01 -6.13
N ALA A 756 -24.98 19.96 -6.28
CA ALA A 756 -25.04 20.95 -7.35
C ALA A 756 -24.95 20.30 -8.74
N VAL A 757 -24.01 19.38 -8.95
CA VAL A 757 -23.86 18.64 -10.22
C VAL A 757 -25.07 17.78 -10.52
N ASP A 758 -25.61 17.05 -9.54
CA ASP A 758 -26.81 16.24 -9.70
C ASP A 758 -28.03 17.10 -10.04
N SER A 759 -28.15 18.29 -9.46
CA SER A 759 -29.21 19.24 -9.80
C SER A 759 -29.12 19.69 -11.26
N ALA A 760 -27.93 20.11 -11.71
CA ALA A 760 -27.69 20.54 -13.08
C ALA A 760 -27.87 19.39 -14.09
N ALA A 761 -27.37 18.20 -13.75
CA ALA A 761 -27.53 17.00 -14.56
C ALA A 761 -29.00 16.63 -14.77
N ASN A 762 -29.80 16.62 -13.69
CA ASN A 762 -31.19 16.20 -13.78
C ASN A 762 -32.11 17.26 -14.40
N LYS A 763 -31.91 18.55 -14.10
CA LYS A 763 -32.81 19.61 -14.55
C LYS A 763 -32.47 20.14 -15.94
N VAL A 764 -31.20 20.14 -16.32
CA VAL A 764 -30.73 20.81 -17.55
C VAL A 764 -30.20 19.81 -18.57
N LEU A 765 -29.34 18.87 -18.17
CA LEU A 765 -28.65 17.98 -19.12
C LEU A 765 -29.52 16.79 -19.55
N ALA A 766 -30.21 16.15 -18.61
CA ALA A 766 -31.03 14.96 -18.88
C ALA A 766 -32.14 15.20 -19.92
N PRO A 767 -32.89 16.34 -19.93
CA PRO A 767 -33.85 16.65 -20.98
C PRO A 767 -33.25 16.70 -22.39
N GLU A 768 -31.97 17.08 -22.49
CA GLU A 768 -31.21 17.18 -23.74
C GLU A 768 -30.47 15.87 -24.08
N LYS A 769 -30.71 14.79 -23.33
CA LYS A 769 -30.03 13.49 -23.45
C LYS A 769 -28.52 13.56 -23.25
N LEU A 770 -28.04 14.57 -22.53
CA LEU A 770 -26.66 14.69 -22.09
C LEU A 770 -26.53 14.07 -20.70
N GLU A 771 -25.47 13.31 -20.51
CA GLU A 771 -25.14 12.70 -19.21
C GLU A 771 -23.74 13.10 -18.79
N VAL A 772 -23.57 13.36 -17.50
CA VAL A 772 -22.28 13.59 -16.87
C VAL A 772 -21.55 12.26 -16.79
N VAL A 773 -20.41 12.16 -17.46
CA VAL A 773 -19.52 11.00 -17.40
C VAL A 773 -18.75 11.01 -16.10
N ASP A 774 -18.14 12.16 -15.78
CA ASP A 774 -17.48 12.41 -14.51
C ASP A 774 -17.29 13.92 -14.30
N TYR A 775 -16.88 14.33 -13.10
CA TYR A 775 -16.65 15.74 -12.77
C TYR A 775 -15.60 15.93 -11.66
N THR A 776 -15.02 17.12 -11.60
CA THR A 776 -14.21 17.56 -10.46
C THR A 776 -14.33 19.08 -10.32
N SER A 777 -13.78 19.65 -9.25
CA SER A 777 -13.90 21.07 -8.94
C SER A 777 -12.60 21.65 -8.38
N HIS A 778 -12.50 22.97 -8.44
CA HIS A 778 -11.36 23.72 -7.95
C HIS A 778 -11.82 25.10 -7.44
N ALA A 779 -11.19 25.60 -6.37
CA ALA A 779 -11.36 26.98 -5.93
C ALA A 779 -10.23 27.82 -6.53
N ASP A 780 -10.56 28.64 -7.54
CA ASP A 780 -9.60 29.50 -8.21
C ASP A 780 -9.50 30.86 -7.49
N VAL A 781 -8.40 31.04 -6.78
CA VAL A 781 -8.03 32.30 -6.09
C VAL A 781 -7.03 33.14 -6.88
N SER A 782 -6.75 32.80 -8.15
CA SER A 782 -5.89 33.61 -9.02
C SER A 782 -6.60 34.87 -9.54
N SER A 783 -7.93 34.90 -9.47
CA SER A 783 -8.79 36.03 -9.78
C SER A 783 -9.26 36.74 -8.51
N ASP A 784 -9.63 38.02 -8.63
CA ASP A 784 -10.21 38.81 -7.54
C ASP A 784 -11.54 39.45 -7.99
N PRO A 785 -12.69 39.08 -7.38
CA PRO A 785 -12.83 38.02 -6.37
C PRO A 785 -12.58 36.62 -6.97
N GLY A 786 -12.02 35.72 -6.16
CA GLY A 786 -11.85 34.32 -6.54
C GLY A 786 -13.20 33.63 -6.79
N HIS A 787 -13.20 32.48 -7.47
CA HIS A 787 -14.43 31.80 -7.86
C HIS A 787 -14.26 30.28 -7.91
N TYR A 788 -15.39 29.56 -7.98
CA TYR A 788 -15.39 28.11 -8.13
C TYR A 788 -15.33 27.72 -9.60
N VAL A 789 -14.53 26.70 -9.92
CA VAL A 789 -14.41 26.10 -11.24
C VAL A 789 -14.91 24.66 -11.16
N ILE A 790 -15.90 24.31 -11.98
CA ILE A 790 -16.41 22.95 -12.12
C ILE A 790 -15.97 22.41 -13.48
N PHE A 791 -15.23 21.30 -13.48
CA PHE A 791 -14.84 20.58 -14.69
C PHE A 791 -15.80 19.44 -14.96
N LEU A 792 -16.37 19.39 -16.15
CA LEU A 792 -17.44 18.45 -16.50
C LEU A 792 -17.12 17.69 -17.80
N GLU A 793 -17.08 16.37 -17.75
CA GLU A 793 -17.02 15.53 -18.95
C GLU A 793 -18.42 14.98 -19.25
N LEU A 794 -18.83 15.06 -20.52
CA LEU A 794 -20.15 14.64 -20.98
C LEU A 794 -20.06 13.47 -21.95
N ASN A 795 -21.09 12.62 -21.97
CA ASN A 795 -21.17 11.42 -22.81
C ASN A 795 -21.17 11.73 -24.32
N ALA A 796 -21.66 12.91 -24.69
CA ALA A 796 -21.62 13.44 -26.03
C ALA A 796 -21.18 14.91 -25.99
N GLY A 797 -20.56 15.38 -27.07
CA GLY A 797 -20.21 16.79 -27.22
C GLY A 797 -21.46 17.66 -27.16
N ALA A 798 -21.65 18.37 -26.05
CA ALA A 798 -22.72 19.34 -25.90
C ALA A 798 -22.44 20.55 -26.81
N ASN A 799 -23.12 20.58 -27.95
CA ASN A 799 -22.92 21.63 -28.95
C ASN A 799 -23.78 22.88 -28.69
N ASP A 800 -24.82 22.79 -27.86
CA ASP A 800 -25.67 23.93 -27.54
C ASP A 800 -25.12 24.72 -26.35
N ASP A 801 -24.53 25.88 -26.65
CA ASP A 801 -23.99 26.81 -25.67
C ASP A 801 -25.07 27.33 -24.70
N ASN A 802 -26.34 27.42 -25.11
CA ASN A 802 -27.41 27.86 -24.23
C ASN A 802 -27.72 26.81 -23.16
N VAL A 803 -27.67 25.52 -23.51
CA VAL A 803 -27.85 24.43 -22.55
C VAL A 803 -26.72 24.44 -21.53
N LEU A 804 -25.47 24.61 -21.99
CA LEU A 804 -24.30 24.65 -21.12
C LEU A 804 -24.28 25.91 -20.23
N GLN A 805 -24.73 27.05 -20.73
CA GLN A 805 -24.92 28.24 -19.92
C GLN A 805 -25.96 28.01 -18.82
N ARG A 806 -27.13 27.46 -19.15
CA ARG A 806 -28.16 27.09 -18.15
C ARG A 806 -27.64 26.06 -17.13
N CYS A 807 -26.76 25.16 -17.58
CA CYS A 807 -26.11 24.19 -16.71
C CYS A 807 -25.17 24.89 -15.72
N CYS A 808 -24.35 25.84 -16.20
CA CYS A 808 -23.48 26.67 -15.36
C CYS A 808 -24.28 27.48 -14.33
N ASP A 809 -25.38 28.08 -14.76
CA ASP A 809 -26.32 28.80 -13.89
C ASP A 809 -26.90 27.84 -12.82
N GLU A 810 -27.43 26.67 -13.21
CA GLU A 810 -27.98 25.71 -12.25
C GLU A 810 -26.93 25.13 -11.29
N LEU A 811 -25.66 25.01 -11.71
CA LEU A 811 -24.56 24.64 -10.84
C LEU A 811 -24.35 25.69 -9.73
N ASP A 812 -24.29 26.98 -10.08
CA ASP A 812 -24.17 28.08 -9.10
C ASP A 812 -25.39 28.13 -8.16
N HIS A 813 -26.59 27.93 -8.70
CA HIS A 813 -27.82 27.81 -7.90
C HIS A 813 -27.83 26.59 -6.98
N GLY A 814 -27.19 25.50 -7.37
CA GLY A 814 -27.13 24.24 -6.63
C GLY A 814 -26.35 24.33 -5.31
N PHE A 815 -25.45 25.32 -5.17
CA PHE A 815 -24.76 25.59 -3.92
C PHE A 815 -25.66 26.37 -2.96
N VAL A 816 -26.23 25.66 -1.99
CA VAL A 816 -27.20 26.21 -1.02
C VAL A 816 -26.59 26.61 0.32
N GLU A 817 -25.29 26.41 0.51
CA GLU A 817 -24.56 26.82 1.71
C GLU A 817 -24.67 28.34 1.90
N ALA A 818 -25.05 28.77 3.11
CA ALA A 818 -25.43 30.15 3.37
C ALA A 818 -24.27 31.14 3.16
N GLY A 819 -23.04 30.75 3.51
CA GLY A 819 -21.81 31.50 3.27
C GLY A 819 -21.55 31.72 1.78
N TYR A 820 -21.69 30.67 0.96
CA TYR A 820 -21.56 30.76 -0.50
C TYR A 820 -22.61 31.69 -1.11
N VAL A 821 -23.90 31.44 -0.83
CA VAL A 821 -25.01 32.23 -1.37
C VAL A 821 -24.88 33.70 -0.96
N SER A 822 -24.53 33.97 0.30
CA SER A 822 -24.30 35.34 0.77
C SER A 822 -23.13 35.99 0.06
N SER A 823 -22.00 35.29 -0.09
CA SER A 823 -20.78 35.83 -0.69
C SER A 823 -20.89 36.04 -2.19
N ARG A 824 -21.64 35.18 -2.91
CA ARG A 824 -22.00 35.39 -4.33
C ARG A 824 -22.86 36.64 -4.50
N LYS A 825 -23.90 36.83 -3.66
CA LYS A 825 -24.77 38.02 -3.69
C LYS A 825 -24.03 39.32 -3.35
N THR A 826 -23.08 39.29 -2.43
CA THR A 826 -22.25 40.45 -2.08
C THR A 826 -21.06 40.65 -3.02
N ARG A 827 -20.90 39.79 -4.03
CA ARG A 827 -19.77 39.79 -4.99
C ARG A 827 -18.40 39.63 -4.32
N ALA A 828 -18.36 38.99 -3.15
CA ALA A 828 -17.12 38.56 -2.51
C ALA A 828 -16.59 37.24 -3.07
N ILE A 829 -17.42 36.50 -3.83
CA ILE A 829 -17.03 35.36 -4.66
C ILE A 829 -17.50 35.67 -6.09
N GLY A 830 -16.59 35.49 -7.06
CA GLY A 830 -16.86 35.67 -8.48
C GLY A 830 -17.86 34.66 -9.04
N PRO A 831 -18.33 34.84 -10.29
CA PRO A 831 -19.23 33.90 -10.93
C PRO A 831 -18.63 32.51 -11.07
N LEU A 832 -19.43 31.48 -10.75
CA LEU A 832 -19.01 30.09 -10.93
C LEU A 832 -18.64 29.85 -12.40
N GLU A 833 -17.51 29.21 -12.63
CA GLU A 833 -17.01 28.83 -13.94
C GLU A 833 -17.32 27.34 -14.21
N LEU A 834 -17.96 27.04 -15.34
CA LEU A 834 -18.10 25.69 -15.88
C LEU A 834 -17.11 25.48 -17.03
N ARG A 835 -16.22 24.50 -16.89
CA ARG A 835 -15.29 24.04 -17.94
C ARG A 835 -15.73 22.68 -18.47
N VAL A 836 -16.18 22.63 -19.72
CA VAL A 836 -16.57 21.38 -20.38
C VAL A 836 -15.37 20.71 -21.01
N LEU A 837 -15.13 19.46 -20.66
CA LEU A 837 -13.94 18.68 -21.05
C LEU A 837 -14.18 17.85 -22.32
N LYS A 838 -13.09 17.55 -23.03
CA LYS A 838 -13.05 16.53 -24.10
C LYS A 838 -13.42 15.16 -23.52
N THR A 839 -14.07 14.32 -24.32
CA THR A 839 -14.26 12.91 -23.98
C THR A 839 -12.91 12.24 -23.69
N ASP A 840 -12.91 11.30 -22.75
CA ASP A 840 -11.76 10.52 -22.29
C ASP A 840 -10.77 11.31 -21.41
N THR A 841 -11.14 12.48 -20.90
CA THR A 841 -10.25 13.30 -20.05
C THR A 841 -10.06 12.65 -18.69
N PHE A 842 -11.13 12.19 -18.04
CA PHE A 842 -11.02 11.54 -16.75
C PHE A 842 -10.35 10.16 -16.82
N HIS A 843 -10.45 9.48 -17.96
CA HIS A 843 -9.67 8.26 -18.20
C HIS A 843 -8.16 8.55 -18.28
N LYS A 844 -7.75 9.59 -19.02
CA LYS A 844 -6.35 10.06 -19.03
C LYS A 844 -5.89 10.46 -17.64
N LEU A 845 -6.75 11.12 -16.88
CA LEU A 845 -6.43 11.52 -15.50
C LEU A 845 -6.23 10.29 -14.60
N MET A 846 -7.11 9.30 -14.68
CA MET A 846 -6.93 8.02 -13.99
C MET A 846 -5.59 7.39 -14.39
N HIS A 847 -5.29 7.30 -15.69
CA HIS A 847 -4.04 6.74 -16.20
C HIS A 847 -2.81 7.51 -15.69
N HIS A 848 -2.89 8.83 -15.56
CA HIS A 848 -1.85 9.66 -14.95
C HIS A 848 -1.63 9.29 -13.48
N TYR A 849 -2.70 9.15 -12.69
CA TYR A 849 -2.59 8.70 -11.29
C TYR A 849 -1.97 7.31 -11.19
N LEU A 850 -2.32 6.38 -12.08
CA LEU A 850 -1.72 5.04 -12.14
C LEU A 850 -0.22 5.10 -12.46
N LEU A 851 0.19 5.96 -13.41
CA LEU A 851 1.61 6.20 -13.73
C LEU A 851 2.39 6.83 -12.58
N LEU A 852 1.75 7.68 -11.76
CA LEU A 852 2.28 8.16 -10.48
C LEU A 852 2.31 7.07 -9.39
N GLY A 853 2.00 5.83 -9.76
CA GLY A 853 2.05 4.65 -8.91
C GLY A 853 0.82 4.47 -8.02
N THR A 854 -0.28 5.19 -8.26
CA THR A 854 -1.53 5.05 -7.49
C THR A 854 -2.14 3.70 -7.78
N PRO A 855 -2.40 2.87 -6.76
CA PRO A 855 -2.99 1.57 -6.99
C PRO A 855 -4.46 1.72 -7.41
N VAL A 856 -4.88 0.93 -8.40
CA VAL A 856 -6.25 0.95 -8.95
C VAL A 856 -7.29 0.78 -7.84
N ASN A 857 -7.07 -0.18 -6.94
CA ASN A 857 -7.94 -0.46 -5.80
C ASN A 857 -7.97 0.65 -4.73
N GLN A 858 -7.22 1.72 -4.91
CA GLN A 858 -7.19 2.91 -4.04
C GLN A 858 -7.50 4.20 -4.81
N PHE A 859 -7.66 4.12 -6.14
CA PHE A 859 -7.96 5.30 -6.93
C PHE A 859 -9.35 5.85 -6.55
N LYS A 860 -9.37 7.14 -6.26
CA LYS A 860 -10.59 7.92 -6.06
C LYS A 860 -10.32 9.26 -6.73
N LEU A 861 -11.12 9.60 -7.73
CA LEU A 861 -11.04 10.93 -8.32
C LEU A 861 -11.38 11.97 -7.24
N PRO A 862 -10.50 12.93 -6.92
CA PRO A 862 -10.83 13.99 -5.99
C PRO A 862 -11.95 14.84 -6.59
N ARG A 863 -13.04 15.06 -5.85
CA ARG A 863 -14.11 15.97 -6.29
C ARG A 863 -13.75 17.43 -6.08
N CYS A 864 -12.82 17.72 -5.18
CA CYS A 864 -12.25 19.04 -4.94
C CYS A 864 -10.72 18.94 -5.06
N ILE A 865 -10.13 19.67 -6.01
CA ILE A 865 -8.70 19.68 -6.28
C ILE A 865 -8.07 20.89 -5.60
N THR A 866 -7.06 20.64 -4.77
CA THR A 866 -6.22 21.67 -4.16
C THR A 866 -5.09 22.10 -5.11
N GLN A 867 -4.62 23.35 -4.99
CA GLN A 867 -3.54 23.91 -5.84
C GLN A 867 -2.22 23.11 -5.81
N SER A 868 -2.03 22.25 -4.82
CA SER A 868 -0.85 21.40 -4.66
C SER A 868 -0.68 20.30 -5.74
N ILE A 869 -1.65 20.12 -6.65
CA ILE A 869 -1.59 19.11 -7.72
C ILE A 869 -1.57 19.77 -9.11
N SER A 870 -0.53 20.55 -9.41
CA SER A 870 -0.41 21.32 -10.67
C SER A 870 -0.58 20.47 -11.93
N SER A 871 -0.01 19.25 -11.96
CA SER A 871 -0.13 18.35 -13.12
C SER A 871 -1.57 17.92 -13.45
N VAL A 872 -2.46 17.85 -12.46
CA VAL A 872 -3.86 17.46 -12.68
C VAL A 872 -4.65 18.63 -13.26
N LEU A 873 -4.43 19.84 -12.75
CA LEU A 873 -5.05 21.05 -13.29
C LEU A 873 -4.56 21.34 -14.72
N GLU A 874 -3.31 21.02 -15.04
CA GLU A 874 -2.77 21.08 -16.41
C GLU A 874 -3.52 20.13 -17.36
N ILE A 875 -3.63 18.84 -17.00
CA ILE A 875 -4.37 17.85 -17.81
C ILE A 875 -5.82 18.30 -18.03
N LEU A 876 -6.48 18.78 -16.98
CA LEU A 876 -7.86 19.28 -17.09
C LEU A 876 -7.93 20.50 -18.02
N SER A 877 -7.05 21.48 -17.84
CA SER A 877 -7.01 22.71 -18.62
C SER A 877 -6.73 22.47 -20.11
N ASP A 878 -5.79 21.58 -20.44
CA ASP A 878 -5.45 21.21 -21.82
C ASP A 878 -6.59 20.50 -22.57
N ASN A 879 -7.52 19.90 -21.81
CA ASN A 879 -8.66 19.19 -22.35
C ASN A 879 -9.97 19.99 -22.26
N VAL A 880 -9.94 21.27 -21.87
CA VAL A 880 -11.13 22.13 -21.93
C VAL A 880 -11.52 22.39 -23.38
N MET A 881 -12.80 22.21 -23.69
CA MET A 881 -13.41 22.55 -24.97
C MET A 881 -14.15 23.88 -24.93
N LYS A 882 -14.89 24.13 -23.85
CA LYS A 882 -15.73 25.31 -23.68
C LYS A 882 -15.72 25.77 -22.22
N VAL A 883 -15.92 27.07 -22.04
CA VAL A 883 -15.94 27.74 -20.73
C VAL A 883 -17.18 28.62 -20.65
N PHE A 884 -17.87 28.55 -19.52
CA PHE A 884 -19.06 29.35 -19.21
C PHE A 884 -18.93 29.94 -17.81
N PHE A 885 -19.50 31.12 -17.59
CA PHE A 885 -19.58 31.75 -16.28
C PHE A 885 -21.04 31.96 -15.92
N SER A 886 -21.42 31.66 -14.68
CA SER A 886 -22.80 31.79 -14.20
C SER A 886 -23.27 33.23 -14.20
N THR A 887 -24.52 33.43 -14.59
CA THR A 887 -25.19 34.74 -14.70
C THR A 887 -26.23 35.01 -13.61
N ILE A 888 -26.42 34.08 -12.66
CA ILE A 888 -27.53 34.13 -11.69
C ILE A 888 -27.49 35.32 -10.72
N TYR A 889 -26.32 35.87 -10.45
CA TYR A 889 -26.11 36.95 -9.48
C TYR A 889 -25.57 38.25 -10.10
N ASP A 890 -25.57 38.33 -11.44
CA ASP A 890 -24.99 39.44 -12.20
C ASP A 890 -25.92 40.64 -12.40
#